data_AF-A0A3S0BTI7-F1
#
_entry.id   AF-A0A3S0BTI7-F1
#
_cell.length_a   1.000
_cell.length_b   1.000
_cell.length_c   1.000
_cell.angle_alpha   90.00
_cell.angle_beta   90.00
_cell.angle_gamma   90.00
#
_symmetry.space_group_name_H-M   'P 1'
#
loop_
_entity.id
_entity.type
_entity.pdbx_description
1 polymer ?
#
loop_
_entity_poly.entity_id
_entity_poly.type
_entity_poly.pdbx_seq_one_letter_code
_entity_poly.pdbx_strand_id
1 'polypeptide(L)'
;LVARVPFLHFFDGFRTSHELALVQPPADDTLRALFDEAAIRAHRERALTPEHPTIRGTAQNPDVFFQSREAANPYHDALPGLVRRTMDRYAELTGRRYRLFDYHGHPEAGRVLVLMGSGAETVHETVDALLAAGERVGVLRVRLYRPFAGADFVAALPRTTRAIAVLDRCKEPGAPAEPLHLDVIAALAQHGHGAFQTLPRTIGGRYGLSSKEFTPAMAKAVFDELSATVPRSPFTIGIHDDVTHLSLDFDPHWKSGAAAGVTACVFYGLGSDGTVSANKNSVQIIAAHTGRHAQGYFVYDSKKSGAMTVSHLRFGPGPIRSAYLIGAGEADFVACHQPAFLTRPELLAHAKPGATLLLNTPLAPGRLWASLPPLVRATIRGRNLRLYAIDAYALAAAQGMGRRINTVMQTAFFAISGVLPGEAAIAALKQSVEDSYGRKGRRLVEQNHAAIDATLAALHAIPVPERDEAADDGAGEAVHATIPADAPAFVRLVTAELLAGRGNELPVSALPADGSFPVGTARYEKRALALELPVWDEKLCIQCGKCPLVCPHAAIRAKLLTSGQADAAPAGFRSAPAKGKEYAGSGLRIVYQVAPEDCTGCNLCVEVCPVRDKSEHRRKALNMAPAEPLREPERANWAYFLQLPEADRSTTRIGLIRGAMLHEPLFEFSGACAGCGETPYLKLASQLFGDRMLVANATGCSSIYGGNLPTTPWAANRDGRGPAWANSLFEDNAEFGLGMRIALDQQREHAEALLRELADVLGTTLVEALLGADQSDEAGIAAQRLRVADLRTRLATLHDPRARRLEHFADALAKKSVWIVGGDGWAYDIGYGGLDHVLASDRDINILVLDTEVYSNTGGQTSKATPRGAVAKFSAGGKRVGKKDLALLAMDYGHVYVARVAFGAKDQQTLN
;
A
#
# COMPACT_ATOMS: atom_id res chain seq x y z
N LEU A 1 3.70 16.60 34.11
CA LEU A 1 4.75 17.39 34.80
C LEU A 1 4.92 16.99 36.26
N VAL A 2 3.84 16.85 37.03
CA VAL A 2 3.87 16.39 38.44
C VAL A 2 4.67 15.08 38.60
N ALA A 3 4.47 14.11 37.71
CA ALA A 3 5.20 12.84 37.75
C ALA A 3 6.67 12.92 37.36
N ARG A 4 7.10 13.95 36.59
CA ARG A 4 8.44 14.06 35.98
C ARG A 4 8.90 12.87 35.14
N VAL A 5 7.99 11.96 34.78
CA VAL A 5 8.21 10.84 33.86
C VAL A 5 7.61 11.19 32.49
N PRO A 6 8.31 10.94 31.37
CA PRO A 6 7.74 11.10 30.03
C PRO A 6 6.66 10.06 29.75
N PHE A 7 5.66 10.42 28.94
CA PHE A 7 4.57 9.51 28.54
C PHE A 7 4.64 9.24 27.04
N LEU A 8 4.47 7.97 26.66
CA LEU A 8 4.12 7.57 25.29
C LEU A 8 2.62 7.30 25.25
N HIS A 9 1.85 8.25 24.72
CA HIS A 9 0.43 8.03 24.40
C HIS A 9 0.32 7.44 23.00
N PHE A 10 -0.24 6.23 22.90
CA PHE A 10 -0.39 5.52 21.64
C PHE A 10 -1.84 5.08 21.42
N PHE A 11 -2.17 4.87 20.15
CA PHE A 11 -3.44 4.33 19.69
C PHE A 11 -3.19 3.60 18.37
N ASP A 12 -4.13 2.75 17.98
CA ASP A 12 -3.89 1.83 16.88
C ASP A 12 -3.81 2.56 15.53
N GLY A 13 -2.71 2.30 14.81
CA GLY A 13 -2.47 2.81 13.46
C GLY A 13 -3.59 2.37 12.51
N PHE A 14 -4.01 3.28 11.64
CA PHE A 14 -5.24 3.23 10.83
C PHE A 14 -6.54 3.06 11.62
N ARG A 15 -6.71 1.95 12.34
CA ARG A 15 -7.96 1.54 13.00
C ARG A 15 -8.53 2.58 13.95
N THR A 16 -7.68 3.36 14.61
CA THR A 16 -8.09 4.54 15.41
C THR A 16 -7.61 5.84 14.76
N SER A 17 -6.34 5.90 14.35
CA SER A 17 -5.73 7.14 13.83
C SER A 17 -6.41 7.72 12.56
N HIS A 18 -7.07 6.89 11.76
CA HIS A 18 -7.73 7.28 10.50
C HIS A 18 -9.23 7.00 10.50
N GLU A 19 -9.78 6.51 11.61
CA GLU A 19 -11.22 6.42 11.81
C GLU A 19 -11.76 7.81 12.11
N LEU A 20 -12.77 8.24 11.34
CA LEU A 20 -13.57 9.40 11.67
C LEU A 20 -14.64 8.98 12.66
N ALA A 21 -14.72 9.67 13.78
CA ALA A 21 -15.78 9.52 14.76
C ALA A 21 -16.20 10.90 15.26
N LEU A 22 -17.46 11.05 15.65
CA LEU A 22 -17.89 12.22 16.41
C LEU A 22 -17.26 12.18 17.81
N VAL A 23 -16.40 13.15 18.10
CA VAL A 23 -15.70 13.28 19.39
C VAL A 23 -16.04 14.60 20.04
N GLN A 24 -16.06 14.62 21.38
CA GLN A 24 -16.19 15.84 22.17
C GLN A 24 -14.81 16.23 22.70
N PRO A 25 -14.12 17.23 22.10
CA PRO A 25 -12.86 17.71 22.64
C PRO A 25 -13.09 18.36 24.03
N PRO A 26 -12.13 18.26 24.97
CA PRO A 26 -12.19 19.03 26.20
C PRO A 26 -12.14 20.52 25.89
N ALA A 27 -12.89 21.34 26.63
CA ALA A 27 -12.82 22.78 26.52
C ALA A 27 -11.47 23.31 27.06
N ASP A 28 -11.00 24.45 26.56
CA ASP A 28 -9.75 25.06 27.00
C ASP A 28 -9.71 25.31 28.51
N ASP A 29 -10.83 25.71 29.11
CA ASP A 29 -10.93 25.92 30.57
C ASP A 29 -10.81 24.61 31.35
N THR A 30 -11.35 23.50 30.82
CA THR A 30 -11.13 22.16 31.39
C THR A 30 -9.65 21.81 31.37
N LEU A 31 -8.95 22.09 30.26
CA LEU A 31 -7.51 21.83 30.14
C LEU A 31 -6.70 22.69 31.12
N ARG A 32 -7.02 23.99 31.22
CA ARG A 32 -6.39 24.91 32.17
C ARG A 32 -6.59 24.45 33.62
N ALA A 33 -7.79 23.98 33.96
CA ALA A 33 -8.10 23.48 35.30
C ALA A 33 -7.36 22.18 35.67
N LEU A 34 -6.76 21.48 34.70
CA LEU A 34 -5.92 20.30 34.93
C LEU A 34 -4.44 20.64 35.09
N PHE A 35 -4.03 21.88 34.78
CA PHE A 35 -2.63 22.29 34.88
C PHE A 35 -2.23 22.59 36.33
N ASP A 36 -1.03 22.14 36.68
CA ASP A 36 -0.40 22.43 37.96
C ASP A 36 0.71 23.47 37.73
N GLU A 37 0.40 24.74 38.06
CA GLU A 37 1.32 25.87 37.91
C GLU A 37 2.60 25.72 38.72
N ALA A 38 2.54 25.08 39.91
CA ALA A 38 3.72 24.82 40.71
C ALA A 38 4.62 23.79 40.03
N ALA A 39 4.05 22.73 39.45
CA ALA A 39 4.80 21.73 38.69
C ALA A 39 5.40 22.30 37.39
N ILE A 40 4.68 23.21 36.71
CA ILE A 40 5.20 23.94 35.54
C ILE A 40 6.39 24.81 35.94
N ARG A 41 6.24 25.62 36.99
CA ARG A 41 7.33 26.47 37.51
C ARG A 41 8.55 25.63 37.89
N ALA A 42 8.36 24.56 38.66
CA ALA A 42 9.45 23.68 39.06
C ALA A 42 10.15 23.02 37.84
N HIS A 43 9.42 22.72 36.76
CA HIS A 43 10.03 22.24 35.52
C HIS A 43 10.92 23.30 34.87
N ARG A 44 10.46 24.56 34.80
CA ARG A 44 11.24 25.68 34.25
C ARG A 44 12.49 25.98 35.07
N GLU A 45 12.41 25.91 36.40
CA GLU A 45 13.55 26.09 37.31
C GLU A 45 14.66 25.04 37.11
N ARG A 46 14.37 23.89 36.47
CA ARG A 46 15.36 22.86 36.13
C ARG A 46 15.88 22.94 34.69
N ALA A 47 15.48 23.96 33.92
CA ALA A 47 15.97 24.16 32.57
C ALA A 47 17.47 24.52 32.58
N LEU A 48 18.18 24.22 31.49
CA LEU A 48 19.55 24.71 31.32
C LEU A 48 19.49 26.20 31.02
N THR A 49 20.15 27.01 31.85
CA THR A 49 20.33 28.43 31.63
C THR A 49 21.73 28.84 32.11
N PRO A 50 22.45 29.71 31.38
CA PRO A 50 23.73 30.25 31.84
C PRO A 50 23.63 31.04 33.15
N GLU A 51 22.46 31.61 33.47
CA GLU A 51 22.22 32.37 34.72
C GLU A 51 22.19 31.46 35.96
N HIS A 52 21.84 30.18 35.78
CA HIS A 52 21.79 29.14 36.82
C HIS A 52 22.33 27.81 36.26
N PRO A 53 23.65 27.74 35.98
CA PRO A 53 24.21 26.66 35.19
C PRO A 53 24.17 25.34 35.96
N THR A 54 23.85 24.26 35.25
CA THR A 54 23.93 22.88 35.76
C THR A 54 24.53 21.97 34.69
N ILE A 55 25.18 20.89 35.10
CA ILE A 55 25.67 19.84 34.19
C ILE A 55 24.71 18.65 34.20
N ARG A 56 24.40 18.09 33.03
CA ARG A 56 23.53 16.91 32.85
C ARG A 56 24.13 16.01 31.78
N GLY A 57 23.96 14.69 31.90
CA GLY A 57 24.56 13.72 30.97
C GLY A 57 26.04 13.43 31.24
N THR A 58 26.44 13.45 32.51
CA THR A 58 27.81 13.11 32.93
C THR A 58 28.15 11.64 32.65
N ALA A 59 29.42 11.34 32.40
CA ALA A 59 29.94 9.99 32.46
C ALA A 59 30.06 9.54 33.93
N GLN A 60 29.67 8.31 34.24
CA GLN A 60 29.70 7.75 35.59
C GLN A 60 30.38 6.38 35.55
N ASN A 61 31.24 6.14 36.54
CA ASN A 61 31.85 4.84 36.76
C ASN A 61 30.87 3.88 37.47
N PRO A 62 31.19 2.57 37.56
CA PRO A 62 30.36 1.58 38.25
C PRO A 62 30.13 1.88 39.74
N ASP A 63 30.99 2.68 40.37
CA ASP A 63 30.93 3.07 41.79
C ASP A 63 29.70 3.91 42.15
N VAL A 64 29.10 4.64 41.20
CA VAL A 64 27.91 5.48 41.44
C VAL A 64 26.78 5.29 40.42
N PHE A 65 27.03 4.67 39.27
CA PHE A 65 26.03 4.53 38.21
C PHE A 65 24.80 3.72 38.66
N PHE A 66 24.99 2.66 39.45
CA PHE A 66 23.86 1.86 39.91
C PHE A 66 22.97 2.67 40.87
N GLN A 67 23.57 3.32 41.87
CA GLN A 67 22.86 4.16 42.84
C GLN A 67 22.12 5.31 42.14
N SER A 68 22.73 5.93 41.13
CA SER A 68 22.10 7.02 40.38
C SER A 68 20.90 6.55 39.55
N ARG A 69 20.95 5.32 39.01
CA ARG A 69 19.85 4.74 38.24
C ARG A 69 18.62 4.42 39.10
N GLU A 70 18.84 3.91 40.31
CA GLU A 70 17.80 3.59 41.30
C GLU A 70 17.19 4.84 41.96
N ALA A 71 17.92 5.98 41.96
CA ALA A 71 17.41 7.24 42.51
C ALA A 71 16.14 7.76 41.82
N ALA A 72 15.80 7.23 40.64
CA ALA A 72 14.57 7.56 39.92
C ALA A 72 13.33 6.77 40.37
N ASN A 73 13.47 5.70 41.17
CA ASN A 73 12.38 4.80 41.54
C ASN A 73 11.16 5.52 42.16
N PRO A 74 11.32 6.48 43.10
CA PRO A 74 10.17 7.16 43.69
C PRO A 74 9.25 7.87 42.67
N TYR A 75 9.80 8.31 41.53
CA TYR A 75 9.00 8.93 40.47
C TYR A 75 8.16 7.90 39.71
N HIS A 76 8.69 6.70 39.49
CA HIS A 76 7.97 5.60 38.84
C HIS A 76 6.95 4.95 39.78
N ASP A 77 7.28 4.78 41.06
CA ASP A 77 6.37 4.20 42.06
C ASP A 77 5.13 5.08 42.30
N ALA A 78 5.31 6.41 42.31
CA ALA A 78 4.21 7.35 42.48
C ALA A 78 3.33 7.52 41.23
N LEU A 79 3.80 7.10 40.05
CA LEU A 79 3.19 7.40 38.76
C LEU A 79 1.77 6.81 38.60
N PRO A 80 1.47 5.53 38.90
CA PRO A 80 0.12 4.99 38.83
C PRO A 80 -0.90 5.81 39.64
N GLY A 81 -0.54 6.16 40.88
CA GLY A 81 -1.39 6.97 41.75
C GLY A 81 -1.62 8.38 41.21
N LEU A 82 -0.60 9.00 40.61
CA LEU A 82 -0.70 10.30 39.95
C LEU A 82 -1.59 10.27 38.71
N VAL A 83 -1.47 9.24 37.87
CA VAL A 83 -2.33 9.05 36.69
C VAL A 83 -3.78 8.86 37.11
N ARG A 84 -4.05 8.01 38.11
CA ARG A 84 -5.39 7.81 38.66
C ARG A 84 -6.01 9.13 39.15
N ARG A 85 -5.30 9.90 39.98
CA ARG A 85 -5.78 11.22 40.43
C ARG A 85 -6.09 12.17 39.27
N THR A 86 -5.28 12.13 38.23
CA THR A 86 -5.50 12.96 37.02
C THR A 86 -6.75 12.51 36.26
N MET A 87 -6.95 11.19 36.10
CA MET A 87 -8.16 10.63 35.49
C MET A 87 -9.42 10.92 36.30
N ASP A 88 -9.36 10.84 37.63
CA ASP A 88 -10.47 11.19 38.52
C ASP A 88 -10.81 12.68 38.42
N ARG A 89 -9.79 13.54 38.43
CA ARG A 89 -10.00 14.98 38.23
C ARG A 89 -10.60 15.30 36.87
N TYR A 90 -10.16 14.61 35.81
CA TYR A 90 -10.77 14.73 34.49
C TYR A 90 -12.24 14.30 34.50
N ALA A 91 -12.57 13.24 35.23
CA ALA A 91 -13.94 12.76 35.40
C ALA A 91 -14.82 13.77 36.15
N GLU A 92 -14.30 14.41 37.21
CA GLU A 92 -15.01 15.48 37.93
C GLU A 92 -15.36 16.66 37.02
N LEU A 93 -14.43 17.06 36.14
CA LEU A 93 -14.61 18.22 35.27
C LEU A 93 -15.47 17.93 34.04
N THR A 94 -15.56 16.66 33.61
CA THR A 94 -16.13 16.32 32.29
C THR A 94 -17.22 15.24 32.32
N GLY A 95 -17.40 14.56 33.45
CA GLY A 95 -18.22 13.36 33.58
C GLY A 95 -17.60 12.09 32.98
N ARG A 96 -16.48 12.19 32.24
CA ARG A 96 -15.84 11.04 31.58
C ARG A 96 -14.83 10.37 32.49
N ARG A 97 -15.19 9.20 33.00
CA ARG A 97 -14.34 8.42 33.92
C ARG A 97 -13.46 7.42 33.18
N TYR A 98 -12.20 7.35 33.61
CA TYR A 98 -11.21 6.35 33.18
C TYR A 98 -10.51 5.77 34.40
N ARG A 99 -9.98 4.57 34.27
CA ARG A 99 -9.12 3.92 35.28
C ARG A 99 -7.84 3.43 34.61
N LEU A 100 -6.86 3.03 35.42
CA LEU A 100 -5.63 2.40 34.90
C LEU A 100 -5.96 1.11 34.14
N PHE A 101 -6.94 0.37 34.68
CA PHE A 101 -7.53 -0.83 34.13
C PHE A 101 -9.07 -0.68 34.20
N ASP A 102 -9.73 -0.58 33.05
CA ASP A 102 -11.17 -0.38 32.96
C ASP A 102 -11.89 -1.70 32.68
N TYR A 103 -12.65 -2.19 33.66
CA TYR A 103 -13.48 -3.38 33.52
C TYR A 103 -14.89 -3.06 33.03
N HIS A 104 -15.41 -3.88 32.11
CA HIS A 104 -16.80 -3.88 31.66
C HIS A 104 -17.29 -5.33 31.51
N GLY A 105 -18.47 -5.65 32.05
CA GLY A 105 -19.02 -7.00 32.01
C GLY A 105 -19.86 -7.36 33.22
N HIS A 106 -20.19 -8.64 33.34
CA HIS A 106 -20.96 -9.17 34.47
C HIS A 106 -20.15 -9.01 35.77
N PRO A 107 -20.71 -8.47 36.87
CA PRO A 107 -19.98 -8.29 38.13
C PRO A 107 -19.47 -9.61 38.75
N GLU A 108 -20.09 -10.73 38.36
CA GLU A 108 -19.65 -12.09 38.69
C GLU A 108 -19.12 -12.87 37.46
N ALA A 109 -18.41 -12.21 36.54
CA ALA A 109 -17.86 -12.88 35.36
C ALA A 109 -16.91 -14.01 35.76
N GLY A 110 -17.04 -15.15 35.07
CA GLY A 110 -16.13 -16.29 35.21
C GLY A 110 -15.01 -16.28 34.18
N ARG A 111 -15.24 -15.66 33.02
CA ARG A 111 -14.31 -15.56 31.88
C ARG A 111 -14.09 -14.10 31.53
N VAL A 112 -12.83 -13.66 31.43
CA VAL A 112 -12.47 -12.27 31.13
C VAL A 112 -11.43 -12.19 30.03
N LEU A 113 -11.64 -11.29 29.06
CA LEU A 113 -10.59 -10.92 28.09
C LEU A 113 -9.82 -9.70 28.58
N VAL A 114 -8.49 -9.73 28.46
CA VAL A 114 -7.59 -8.62 28.80
C VAL A 114 -6.87 -8.16 27.54
N LEU A 115 -7.00 -6.88 27.20
CA LEU A 115 -6.36 -6.31 26.01
C LEU A 115 -6.23 -4.78 26.08
N MET A 116 -5.46 -4.23 25.14
CA MET A 116 -5.29 -2.79 24.93
C MET A 116 -5.69 -2.38 23.50
N GLY A 117 -5.80 -1.06 23.26
CA GLY A 117 -6.07 -0.53 21.92
C GLY A 117 -7.54 -0.63 21.49
N SER A 118 -7.78 -0.56 20.18
CA SER A 118 -9.13 -0.48 19.60
C SER A 118 -9.89 -1.80 19.65
N GLY A 119 -9.19 -2.94 19.69
CA GLY A 119 -9.82 -4.25 19.84
C GLY A 119 -10.67 -4.35 21.10
N ALA A 120 -10.34 -3.59 22.15
CA ALA A 120 -11.10 -3.51 23.39
C ALA A 120 -12.52 -2.92 23.21
N GLU A 121 -12.75 -2.12 22.16
CA GLU A 121 -14.08 -1.61 21.81
C GLU A 121 -14.92 -2.70 21.14
N THR A 122 -14.32 -3.48 20.22
CA THR A 122 -14.97 -4.67 19.65
C THR A 122 -15.34 -5.68 20.73
N VAL A 123 -14.42 -6.02 21.65
CA VAL A 123 -14.72 -6.99 22.73
C VAL A 123 -15.81 -6.49 23.66
N HIS A 124 -15.87 -5.18 23.96
CA HIS A 124 -16.95 -4.64 24.79
C HIS A 124 -18.31 -4.82 24.13
N GLU A 125 -18.40 -4.52 22.83
CA GLU A 125 -19.61 -4.77 22.05
C GLU A 125 -19.99 -6.26 22.04
N THR A 126 -19.01 -7.16 21.90
CA THR A 126 -19.23 -8.61 22.03
C THR A 126 -19.72 -8.99 23.42
N VAL A 127 -19.13 -8.44 24.48
CA VAL A 127 -19.54 -8.68 25.86
C VAL A 127 -21.00 -8.28 26.04
N ASP A 128 -21.43 -7.11 25.57
CA ASP A 128 -22.84 -6.68 25.66
C ASP A 128 -23.80 -7.70 25.03
N ALA A 129 -23.44 -8.23 23.86
CA ALA A 129 -24.22 -9.27 23.18
C ALA A 129 -24.30 -10.57 23.98
N LEU A 130 -23.18 -11.02 24.55
CA LEU A 130 -23.11 -12.24 25.35
C LEU A 130 -23.81 -12.08 26.71
N LEU A 131 -23.76 -10.90 27.33
CA LEU A 131 -24.54 -10.57 28.52
C LEU A 131 -26.05 -10.64 28.25
N ALA A 132 -26.50 -10.11 27.10
CA ALA A 132 -27.90 -10.21 26.68
C ALA A 132 -28.33 -11.67 26.43
N ALA A 133 -27.39 -12.53 26.04
CA ALA A 133 -27.59 -13.98 25.94
C ALA A 133 -27.47 -14.74 27.29
N GLY A 134 -27.24 -14.04 28.40
CA GLY A 134 -27.17 -14.60 29.75
C GLY A 134 -25.79 -15.12 30.18
N GLU A 135 -24.73 -14.89 29.39
CA GLU A 135 -23.38 -15.33 29.72
C GLU A 135 -22.72 -14.42 30.77
N ARG A 136 -21.91 -15.00 31.66
CA ARG A 136 -21.15 -14.28 32.70
C ARG A 136 -19.73 -14.00 32.23
N VAL A 137 -19.59 -13.03 31.34
CA VAL A 137 -18.31 -12.64 30.72
C VAL A 137 -17.95 -11.18 30.98
N GLY A 138 -16.69 -10.82 30.75
CA GLY A 138 -16.26 -9.43 30.79
C GLY A 138 -14.98 -9.15 30.00
N VAL A 139 -14.65 -7.87 29.91
CA VAL A 139 -13.44 -7.35 29.31
C VAL A 139 -12.76 -6.38 30.26
N LEU A 140 -11.44 -6.51 30.40
CA LEU A 140 -10.60 -5.56 31.13
C LEU A 140 -9.65 -4.88 30.15
N ARG A 141 -9.74 -3.55 30.12
CA ARG A 141 -9.10 -2.68 29.14
C ARG A 141 -7.91 -2.03 29.79
N VAL A 142 -6.71 -2.32 29.30
CA VAL A 142 -5.46 -1.75 29.84
C VAL A 142 -5.28 -0.32 29.29
N ARG A 143 -5.24 0.68 30.19
CA ARG A 143 -5.06 2.10 29.82
C ARG A 143 -3.66 2.59 30.14
N LEU A 144 -3.16 2.28 31.33
CA LEU A 144 -1.77 2.52 31.71
C LEU A 144 -0.98 1.21 31.60
N TYR A 145 -0.29 1.01 30.49
CA TYR A 145 0.53 -0.20 30.30
C TYR A 145 1.86 -0.15 31.06
N ARG A 146 2.48 1.04 31.17
CA ARG A 146 3.74 1.24 31.88
C ARG A 146 3.72 2.50 32.75
N PRO A 147 4.18 2.41 34.01
CA PRO A 147 4.50 1.19 34.77
C PRO A 147 3.23 0.34 35.00
N PHE A 148 3.39 -0.99 35.01
CA PHE A 148 2.27 -1.91 35.17
C PHE A 148 1.91 -2.05 36.64
N ALA A 149 0.78 -1.48 37.06
CA ALA A 149 0.34 -1.49 38.45
C ALA A 149 -0.40 -2.79 38.79
N GLY A 150 0.35 -3.86 39.08
CA GLY A 150 -0.19 -5.22 39.26
C GLY A 150 -1.29 -5.36 40.33
N ALA A 151 -1.17 -4.66 41.46
CA ALA A 151 -2.21 -4.65 42.50
C ALA A 151 -3.52 -3.99 42.01
N ASP A 152 -3.44 -2.86 41.30
CA ASP A 152 -4.61 -2.19 40.71
C ASP A 152 -5.24 -3.04 39.59
N PHE A 153 -4.43 -3.79 38.82
CA PHE A 153 -4.91 -4.74 37.82
C PHE A 153 -5.75 -5.86 38.44
N VAL A 154 -5.22 -6.55 39.47
CA VAL A 154 -5.94 -7.63 40.16
C VAL A 154 -7.22 -7.10 40.81
N ALA A 155 -7.18 -5.92 41.42
CA ALA A 155 -8.34 -5.30 42.05
C ALA A 155 -9.45 -4.92 41.05
N ALA A 156 -9.11 -4.71 39.78
CA ALA A 156 -10.08 -4.38 38.74
C ALA A 156 -10.81 -5.62 38.18
N LEU A 157 -10.33 -6.84 38.46
CA LEU A 157 -10.98 -8.09 38.03
C LEU A 157 -12.07 -8.52 39.02
N PRO A 158 -13.20 -9.09 38.55
CA PRO A 158 -14.16 -9.77 39.41
C PRO A 158 -13.52 -10.90 40.21
N ARG A 159 -13.82 -11.00 41.50
CA ARG A 159 -13.33 -12.09 42.37
C ARG A 159 -13.72 -13.49 41.90
N THR A 160 -14.77 -13.57 41.09
CA THR A 160 -15.30 -14.82 40.49
C THR A 160 -14.56 -15.25 39.23
N THR A 161 -13.59 -14.46 38.75
CA THR A 161 -12.84 -14.77 37.54
C THR A 161 -12.12 -16.10 37.70
N ARG A 162 -12.34 -17.03 36.77
CA ARG A 162 -11.71 -18.37 36.74
C ARG A 162 -10.80 -18.55 35.54
N ALA A 163 -11.03 -17.82 34.45
CA ALA A 163 -10.24 -17.91 33.23
C ALA A 163 -10.05 -16.53 32.59
N ILE A 164 -8.83 -16.28 32.10
CA ILE A 164 -8.41 -15.04 31.45
C ILE A 164 -7.78 -15.36 30.10
N ALA A 165 -8.21 -14.68 29.04
CA ALA A 165 -7.48 -14.65 27.77
C ALA A 165 -6.83 -13.28 27.59
N VAL A 166 -5.51 -13.25 27.39
CA VAL A 166 -4.76 -12.02 27.12
C VAL A 166 -4.51 -11.92 25.63
N LEU A 167 -4.91 -10.80 25.01
CA LEU A 167 -4.76 -10.56 23.58
C LEU A 167 -3.71 -9.49 23.31
N ASP A 168 -2.63 -9.90 22.66
CA ASP A 168 -1.51 -9.06 22.27
C ASP A 168 -1.58 -8.71 20.78
N ARG A 169 -1.35 -7.43 20.47
CA ARG A 169 -1.29 -6.91 19.08
C ARG A 169 0.15 -6.77 18.60
N CYS A 170 0.96 -7.78 18.89
CA CYS A 170 2.36 -7.89 18.50
C CYS A 170 2.77 -9.37 18.39
N LYS A 171 3.99 -9.63 17.95
CA LYS A 171 4.61 -10.96 17.95
C LYS A 171 6.07 -10.80 18.30
N GLU A 172 6.53 -11.54 19.32
CA GLU A 172 7.95 -11.62 19.70
C GLU A 172 8.45 -13.05 19.41
N PRO A 173 9.06 -13.29 18.23
CA PRO A 173 9.52 -14.62 17.86
C PRO A 173 10.53 -15.18 18.88
N GLY A 174 10.25 -16.35 19.43
CA GLY A 174 11.11 -17.03 20.42
C GLY A 174 10.86 -16.62 21.87
N ALA A 175 10.03 -15.62 22.15
CA ALA A 175 9.62 -15.29 23.51
C ALA A 175 8.68 -16.37 24.09
N PRO A 176 8.69 -16.61 25.42
CA PRO A 176 7.82 -17.59 26.06
C PRO A 176 6.33 -17.20 26.00
N ALA A 177 6.04 -15.90 25.88
CA ALA A 177 4.71 -15.33 25.66
C ALA A 177 4.88 -13.86 25.23
N GLU A 178 3.81 -13.25 24.70
CA GLU A 178 3.80 -11.83 24.35
C GLU A 178 3.82 -10.90 25.59
N PRO A 179 4.21 -9.61 25.43
CA PRO A 179 4.48 -8.72 26.56
C PRO A 179 3.32 -8.51 27.53
N LEU A 180 2.10 -8.27 27.05
CA LEU A 180 0.97 -8.07 27.95
C LEU A 180 0.61 -9.38 28.67
N HIS A 181 0.68 -10.50 27.97
CA HIS A 181 0.48 -11.82 28.58
C HIS A 181 1.47 -12.08 29.72
N LEU A 182 2.76 -11.79 29.52
CA LEU A 182 3.78 -11.90 30.58
C LEU A 182 3.49 -11.01 31.78
N ASP A 183 3.09 -9.76 31.56
CA ASP A 183 2.77 -8.82 32.65
C ASP A 183 1.54 -9.27 33.46
N VAL A 184 0.52 -9.82 32.79
CA VAL A 184 -0.67 -10.36 33.45
C VAL A 184 -0.32 -11.57 34.31
N ILE A 185 0.49 -12.51 33.79
CA ILE A 185 0.98 -13.66 34.58
C ILE A 185 1.73 -13.17 35.81
N ALA A 186 2.67 -12.22 35.64
CA ALA A 186 3.46 -11.68 36.75
C ALA A 186 2.58 -11.00 37.81
N ALA A 187 1.60 -10.19 37.39
CA ALA A 187 0.68 -9.52 38.30
C ALA A 187 -0.22 -10.50 39.07
N LEU A 188 -0.73 -11.54 38.41
CA LEU A 188 -1.52 -12.58 39.06
C LEU A 188 -0.67 -13.39 40.06
N ALA A 189 0.57 -13.71 39.71
CA ALA A 189 1.48 -14.42 40.61
C ALA A 189 1.83 -13.57 41.86
N GLN A 190 2.09 -12.28 41.68
CA GLN A 190 2.50 -11.39 42.77
C GLN A 190 1.33 -10.92 43.65
N HIS A 191 0.14 -10.70 43.08
CA HIS A 191 -0.97 -10.04 43.76
C HIS A 191 -2.29 -10.82 43.74
N GLY A 192 -2.38 -11.95 43.04
CA GLY A 192 -3.62 -12.72 42.88
C GLY A 192 -3.96 -13.63 44.06
N HIS A 193 -2.99 -13.98 44.91
CA HIS A 193 -3.23 -14.80 46.10
C HIS A 193 -4.19 -14.11 47.07
N GLY A 194 -5.29 -14.78 47.43
CA GLY A 194 -6.34 -14.23 48.29
C GLY A 194 -7.33 -13.28 47.60
N ALA A 195 -7.03 -12.83 46.37
CA ALA A 195 -7.97 -12.05 45.55
C ALA A 195 -9.01 -12.94 44.84
N PHE A 196 -8.63 -14.18 44.52
CA PHE A 196 -9.47 -15.19 43.88
C PHE A 196 -9.53 -16.47 44.74
N GLN A 197 -10.59 -17.27 44.58
CA GLN A 197 -10.66 -18.59 45.22
C GLN A 197 -9.53 -19.51 44.73
N THR A 198 -9.27 -19.47 43.43
CA THR A 198 -8.15 -20.12 42.75
C THR A 198 -7.60 -19.13 41.74
N LEU A 199 -6.28 -19.09 41.55
CA LEU A 199 -5.70 -18.23 40.51
C LEU A 199 -6.34 -18.54 39.15
N PRO A 200 -6.81 -17.52 38.40
CA PRO A 200 -7.43 -17.75 37.10
C PRO A 200 -6.47 -18.43 36.12
N ARG A 201 -6.99 -19.43 35.39
CA ARG A 201 -6.26 -20.01 34.25
C ARG A 201 -6.07 -18.93 33.19
N THR A 202 -4.82 -18.69 32.79
CA THR A 202 -4.48 -17.62 31.83
C THR A 202 -3.97 -18.22 30.53
N ILE A 203 -4.50 -17.78 29.40
CA ILE A 203 -4.06 -18.14 28.05
C ILE A 203 -3.66 -16.89 27.26
N GLY A 204 -2.73 -17.02 26.32
CA GLY A 204 -2.23 -15.92 25.48
C GLY A 204 -2.59 -16.08 24.01
N GLY A 205 -3.06 -15.00 23.39
CA GLY A 205 -3.43 -14.96 21.98
C GLY A 205 -2.90 -13.74 21.25
N ARG A 206 -2.57 -13.92 19.96
CA ARG A 206 -2.21 -12.81 19.07
C ARG A 206 -3.36 -12.47 18.13
N TYR A 207 -3.56 -11.18 17.90
CA TYR A 207 -4.58 -10.68 16.98
C TYR A 207 -4.13 -9.41 16.25
N GLY A 208 -4.82 -9.04 15.16
CA GLY A 208 -4.78 -7.68 14.62
C GLY A 208 -3.44 -7.17 14.08
N LEU A 209 -2.46 -8.05 13.83
CA LEU A 209 -1.15 -7.68 13.28
C LEU A 209 -1.34 -7.00 11.92
N SER A 210 -0.63 -5.89 11.70
CA SER A 210 -0.72 -5.08 10.47
C SER A 210 -2.17 -4.74 10.07
N SER A 211 -3.02 -4.41 11.04
CA SER A 211 -4.44 -4.10 10.82
C SER A 211 -5.28 -5.26 10.27
N LYS A 212 -4.88 -6.52 10.51
CA LYS A 212 -5.78 -7.66 10.34
C LYS A 212 -7.08 -7.40 11.10
N GLU A 213 -8.21 -7.75 10.49
CA GLU A 213 -9.51 -7.56 11.10
C GLU A 213 -9.65 -8.31 12.41
N PHE A 214 -10.42 -7.73 13.33
CA PHE A 214 -10.79 -8.34 14.59
C PHE A 214 -12.25 -8.03 14.87
N THR A 215 -13.10 -9.01 14.58
CA THR A 215 -14.55 -8.87 14.58
C THR A 215 -15.19 -9.41 15.86
N PRO A 216 -16.48 -9.13 16.13
CA PRO A 216 -17.17 -9.69 17.28
C PRO A 216 -17.19 -11.22 17.29
N ALA A 217 -17.28 -11.87 16.11
CA ALA A 217 -17.22 -13.33 15.98
C ALA A 217 -15.87 -13.90 16.45
N MET A 218 -14.77 -13.23 16.09
CA MET A 218 -13.43 -13.60 16.54
C MET A 218 -13.29 -13.42 18.05
N ALA A 219 -13.82 -12.33 18.63
CA ALA A 219 -13.82 -12.13 20.08
C ALA A 219 -14.66 -13.20 20.80
N LYS A 220 -15.80 -13.61 20.24
CA LYS A 220 -16.61 -14.71 20.79
C LYS A 220 -15.84 -16.03 20.77
N ALA A 221 -15.13 -16.36 19.69
CA ALA A 221 -14.34 -17.58 19.62
C ALA A 221 -13.28 -17.66 20.73
N VAL A 222 -12.69 -16.52 21.13
CA VAL A 222 -11.77 -16.47 22.27
C VAL A 222 -12.50 -16.73 23.60
N PHE A 223 -13.73 -16.23 23.77
CA PHE A 223 -14.56 -16.58 24.94
C PHE A 223 -14.97 -18.06 24.96
N ASP A 224 -15.23 -18.66 23.80
CA ASP A 224 -15.54 -20.07 23.65
C ASP A 224 -14.31 -20.93 24.02
N GLU A 225 -13.12 -20.52 23.56
CA GLU A 225 -11.85 -21.16 23.91
C GLU A 225 -11.58 -21.16 25.41
N LEU A 226 -11.93 -20.08 26.12
CA LEU A 226 -11.82 -20.03 27.59
C LEU A 226 -12.69 -21.07 28.30
N SER A 227 -13.77 -21.53 27.66
CA SER A 227 -14.65 -22.59 28.16
C SER A 227 -14.13 -24.00 27.84
N ALA A 228 -13.12 -24.14 26.98
CA ALA A 228 -12.55 -25.44 26.63
C ALA A 228 -11.89 -26.12 27.84
N THR A 229 -11.96 -27.44 27.89
CA THR A 229 -11.30 -28.24 28.93
C THR A 229 -9.78 -28.03 28.89
N VAL A 230 -9.20 -28.07 27.69
CA VAL A 230 -7.78 -27.85 27.42
C VAL A 230 -7.68 -26.72 26.39
N PRO A 231 -7.62 -25.45 26.83
CA PRO A 231 -7.55 -24.33 25.92
C PRO A 231 -6.17 -24.24 25.26
N ARG A 232 -6.14 -23.80 24.01
CA ARG A 232 -4.95 -23.52 23.23
C ARG A 232 -4.23 -22.31 23.80
N SER A 233 -2.94 -22.45 24.06
CA SER A 233 -2.05 -21.35 24.46
C SER A 233 -0.61 -21.70 24.09
N PRO A 234 0.08 -20.89 23.27
CA PRO A 234 -0.42 -19.68 22.61
C PRO A 234 -1.41 -20.00 21.48
N PHE A 235 -2.22 -19.01 21.09
CA PHE A 235 -3.09 -19.10 19.90
C PHE A 235 -3.00 -17.85 19.00
N THR A 236 -3.59 -17.92 17.81
CA THR A 236 -3.84 -16.78 16.91
C THR A 236 -5.32 -16.71 16.56
N ILE A 237 -5.82 -15.53 16.20
CA ILE A 237 -7.20 -15.35 15.73
C ILE A 237 -7.24 -14.40 14.52
N GLY A 238 -8.04 -14.74 13.51
CA GLY A 238 -8.20 -13.97 12.26
C GLY A 238 -7.28 -14.38 11.10
N ILE A 239 -6.65 -15.56 11.18
CA ILE A 239 -5.86 -16.18 10.12
C ILE A 239 -6.10 -17.70 10.08
N HIS A 240 -5.73 -18.35 8.98
CA HIS A 240 -5.68 -19.81 8.87
C HIS A 240 -4.23 -20.29 9.01
N ASP A 241 -3.88 -20.78 10.20
CA ASP A 241 -2.55 -21.33 10.47
C ASP A 241 -2.56 -22.85 10.31
N ASP A 242 -2.28 -23.31 9.11
CA ASP A 242 -2.17 -24.72 8.74
C ASP A 242 -0.75 -25.28 8.91
N VAL A 243 0.20 -24.48 9.43
CA VAL A 243 1.59 -24.88 9.64
C VAL A 243 1.85 -25.19 11.10
N THR A 244 1.52 -24.26 11.99
CA THR A 244 1.70 -24.44 13.44
C THR A 244 0.38 -24.71 14.18
N HIS A 245 -0.74 -24.68 13.47
CA HIS A 245 -2.07 -24.97 14.00
C HIS A 245 -2.41 -24.11 15.22
N LEU A 246 -1.95 -22.87 15.28
CA LEU A 246 -2.22 -21.98 16.43
C LEU A 246 -3.55 -21.22 16.28
N SER A 247 -4.12 -21.16 15.08
CA SER A 247 -5.35 -20.40 14.83
C SER A 247 -6.57 -21.03 15.49
N LEU A 248 -7.42 -20.19 16.08
CA LEU A 248 -8.76 -20.58 16.52
C LEU A 248 -9.76 -20.45 15.36
N ASP A 249 -10.66 -21.43 15.25
CA ASP A 249 -11.82 -21.34 14.36
C ASP A 249 -12.87 -20.39 14.94
N PHE A 250 -13.65 -19.74 14.07
CA PHE A 250 -14.75 -18.89 14.47
C PHE A 250 -15.88 -18.94 13.42
N ASP A 251 -17.12 -18.71 13.83
CA ASP A 251 -18.25 -18.59 12.91
C ASP A 251 -18.35 -17.15 12.37
N PRO A 252 -18.03 -16.89 11.08
CA PRO A 252 -18.08 -15.54 10.51
C PRO A 252 -19.51 -14.99 10.40
N HIS A 253 -20.54 -15.84 10.52
CA HIS A 253 -21.94 -15.44 10.47
C HIS A 253 -22.47 -14.94 11.81
N TRP A 254 -21.78 -15.24 12.92
CA TRP A 254 -22.20 -14.73 14.23
C TRP A 254 -22.05 -13.21 14.32
N LYS A 255 -23.12 -12.54 14.75
CA LYS A 255 -23.18 -11.07 14.90
C LYS A 255 -23.52 -10.69 16.34
N SER A 256 -22.93 -9.59 16.82
CA SER A 256 -23.20 -9.01 18.15
C SER A 256 -24.59 -8.37 18.28
N GLY A 257 -25.28 -8.12 17.16
CA GLY A 257 -26.54 -7.37 17.15
C GLY A 257 -26.37 -5.85 17.28
N ALA A 258 -25.15 -5.34 17.49
CA ALA A 258 -24.87 -3.90 17.64
C ALA A 258 -25.17 -3.07 16.37
N ALA A 259 -25.31 -3.71 15.22
CA ALA A 259 -25.75 -3.07 13.99
C ALA A 259 -27.27 -2.75 13.98
N ALA A 260 -28.04 -3.22 14.95
CA ALA A 260 -29.47 -2.92 15.06
C ALA A 260 -29.69 -1.41 15.25
N GLY A 261 -30.50 -0.81 14.38
CA GLY A 261 -30.75 0.65 14.40
C GLY A 261 -29.59 1.51 13.89
N VAL A 262 -28.49 0.90 13.42
CA VAL A 262 -27.36 1.59 12.78
C VAL A 262 -27.49 1.46 11.26
N THR A 263 -27.49 2.59 10.56
CA THR A 263 -27.41 2.64 9.10
C THR A 263 -25.95 2.45 8.68
N ALA A 264 -25.68 1.41 7.89
CA ALA A 264 -24.35 1.05 7.41
C ALA A 264 -24.27 1.25 5.88
N CYS A 265 -23.22 1.91 5.40
CA CYS A 265 -23.03 2.23 4.00
C CYS A 265 -21.63 1.83 3.53
N VAL A 266 -21.52 1.21 2.35
CA VAL A 266 -20.25 0.81 1.74
C VAL A 266 -20.12 1.45 0.36
N PHE A 267 -18.96 2.04 0.07
CA PHE A 267 -18.70 2.72 -1.20
C PHE A 267 -17.42 2.20 -1.83
N TYR A 268 -17.53 1.75 -3.07
CA TYR A 268 -16.42 1.28 -3.91
C TYR A 268 -16.04 2.36 -4.90
N GLY A 269 -14.86 2.94 -4.70
CA GLY A 269 -14.28 3.97 -5.56
C GLY A 269 -12.92 3.58 -6.11
N LEU A 270 -12.40 4.39 -7.01
CA LEU A 270 -11.05 4.30 -7.55
C LEU A 270 -10.13 5.33 -6.88
N GLY A 271 -8.89 4.94 -6.59
CA GLY A 271 -7.87 5.88 -6.11
C GLY A 271 -7.76 7.08 -7.03
N SER A 272 -8.02 8.28 -6.48
CA SER A 272 -8.08 9.59 -7.16
C SER A 272 -9.40 9.97 -7.86
N ASP A 273 -10.50 9.23 -7.70
CA ASP A 273 -11.83 9.64 -8.21
C ASP A 273 -12.62 10.57 -7.26
N GLY A 274 -12.11 10.76 -6.04
CA GLY A 274 -12.66 11.65 -5.01
C GLY A 274 -13.69 11.00 -4.07
N THR A 275 -13.99 9.71 -4.20
CA THR A 275 -14.96 8.96 -3.37
C THR A 275 -14.68 9.09 -1.88
N VAL A 276 -13.45 8.82 -1.45
CA VAL A 276 -13.06 8.91 -0.03
C VAL A 276 -13.27 10.33 0.51
N SER A 277 -12.93 11.36 -0.27
CA SER A 277 -13.07 12.75 0.17
C SER A 277 -14.54 13.13 0.31
N ALA A 278 -15.39 12.72 -0.64
CA ALA A 278 -16.84 12.88 -0.54
C ALA A 278 -17.39 12.19 0.71
N ASN A 279 -16.99 10.94 0.98
CA ASN A 279 -17.46 10.21 2.14
C ASN A 279 -17.02 10.82 3.47
N LYS A 280 -15.78 11.33 3.59
CA LYS A 280 -15.34 12.10 4.77
C LYS A 280 -16.24 13.32 5.00
N ASN A 281 -16.57 14.05 3.94
CA ASN A 281 -17.47 15.20 4.02
C ASN A 281 -18.91 14.77 4.37
N SER A 282 -19.40 13.67 3.82
CA SER A 282 -20.72 13.12 4.16
C SER A 282 -20.84 12.76 5.64
N VAL A 283 -19.81 12.15 6.24
CA VAL A 283 -19.77 11.87 7.69
C VAL A 283 -19.92 13.16 8.50
N GLN A 284 -19.20 14.22 8.12
CA GLN A 284 -19.27 15.52 8.78
C GLN A 284 -20.64 16.18 8.64
N ILE A 285 -21.22 16.17 7.44
CA ILE A 285 -22.56 16.73 7.17
C ILE A 285 -23.60 16.02 8.03
N ILE A 286 -23.61 14.68 8.03
CA ILE A 286 -24.61 13.89 8.75
C ILE A 286 -24.48 14.11 10.26
N ALA A 287 -23.25 14.08 10.80
CA ALA A 287 -23.02 14.32 12.21
C ALA A 287 -23.50 15.72 12.65
N ALA A 288 -23.22 16.76 11.84
CA ALA A 288 -23.59 18.14 12.15
C ALA A 288 -25.10 18.40 12.10
N HIS A 289 -25.85 17.72 11.22
CA HIS A 289 -27.26 18.03 10.97
C HIS A 289 -28.27 17.08 11.64
N THR A 290 -27.85 15.86 12.00
CA THR A 290 -28.77 14.85 12.56
C THR A 290 -28.61 14.61 14.06
N GLY A 291 -27.50 15.07 14.66
CA GLY A 291 -27.13 14.71 16.04
C GLY A 291 -26.83 13.22 16.24
N ARG A 292 -26.85 12.41 15.17
CA ARG A 292 -26.49 10.99 15.22
C ARG A 292 -24.98 10.82 15.39
N HIS A 293 -24.59 9.74 16.06
CA HIS A 293 -23.21 9.31 16.02
C HIS A 293 -22.86 8.85 14.60
N ALA A 294 -21.71 9.28 14.11
CA ALA A 294 -21.22 8.95 12.79
C ALA A 294 -19.81 8.37 12.90
N GLN A 295 -19.56 7.31 12.14
CA GLN A 295 -18.26 6.65 12.01
C GLN A 295 -17.90 6.54 10.53
N GLY A 296 -16.64 6.76 10.18
CA GLY A 296 -16.11 6.54 8.84
C GLY A 296 -14.73 5.89 8.87
N TYR A 297 -14.60 4.74 8.23
CA TYR A 297 -13.33 4.04 8.02
C TYR A 297 -13.06 3.83 6.53
N PHE A 298 -11.81 3.95 6.11
CA PHE A 298 -11.44 3.97 4.70
C PHE A 298 -10.32 2.97 4.45
N VAL A 299 -10.60 1.95 3.65
CA VAL A 299 -9.62 0.98 3.17
C VAL A 299 -9.01 1.52 1.89
N TYR A 300 -7.71 1.76 1.93
CA TYR A 300 -6.92 2.17 0.78
C TYR A 300 -6.09 0.99 0.30
N ASP A 301 -5.86 0.96 -1.01
CA ASP A 301 -4.73 0.22 -1.57
C ASP A 301 -3.47 1.09 -1.45
N SER A 302 -2.32 0.47 -1.26
CA SER A 302 -1.00 1.10 -1.30
C SER A 302 -0.62 1.59 -2.69
N LYS A 303 -1.25 1.05 -3.76
CA LYS A 303 -1.15 1.60 -5.12
C LYS A 303 -1.65 3.04 -5.14
N LYS A 304 -0.79 3.96 -5.58
CA LYS A 304 -1.06 5.41 -5.53
C LYS A 304 -2.23 5.87 -6.41
N SER A 305 -2.51 5.16 -7.49
CA SER A 305 -3.62 5.51 -8.38
C SER A 305 -4.26 4.27 -9.00
N GLY A 306 -5.55 4.37 -9.34
CA GLY A 306 -6.24 3.34 -10.13
C GLY A 306 -6.53 2.04 -9.38
N ALA A 307 -6.38 2.03 -8.05
CA ALA A 307 -6.71 0.87 -7.23
C ALA A 307 -8.04 1.09 -6.51
N MET A 308 -8.67 0.00 -6.07
CA MET A 308 -9.96 0.06 -5.40
C MET A 308 -9.79 0.71 -4.01
N THR A 309 -10.74 1.56 -3.66
CA THR A 309 -10.89 2.11 -2.31
C THR A 309 -12.27 1.72 -1.80
N VAL A 310 -12.35 1.33 -0.53
CA VAL A 310 -13.61 0.92 0.10
C VAL A 310 -13.85 1.80 1.32
N SER A 311 -14.95 2.55 1.31
CA SER A 311 -15.35 3.39 2.46
C SER A 311 -16.46 2.69 3.23
N HIS A 312 -16.30 2.57 4.55
CA HIS A 312 -17.27 1.98 5.47
C HIS A 312 -17.80 3.08 6.39
N LEU A 313 -19.08 3.42 6.26
CA LEU A 313 -19.72 4.46 7.07
C LEU A 313 -20.82 3.85 7.93
N ARG A 314 -20.92 4.28 9.19
CA ARG A 314 -22.00 3.89 10.11
C ARG A 314 -22.62 5.13 10.73
N PHE A 315 -23.95 5.13 10.85
CA PHE A 315 -24.71 6.22 11.46
C PHE A 315 -25.76 5.64 12.42
N GLY A 316 -25.74 6.05 13.68
CA GLY A 316 -26.58 5.45 14.71
C GLY A 316 -27.04 6.45 15.77
N PRO A 317 -28.09 6.12 16.53
CA PRO A 317 -28.59 6.97 17.61
C PRO A 317 -27.67 6.97 18.85
N GLY A 318 -26.81 5.96 19.02
CA GLY A 318 -25.88 5.84 20.15
C GLY A 318 -24.42 5.68 19.71
N PRO A 319 -23.47 5.65 20.67
CA PRO A 319 -22.05 5.51 20.38
C PRO A 319 -21.75 4.24 19.55
N ILE A 320 -20.94 4.39 18.51
CA ILE A 320 -20.54 3.29 17.62
C ILE A 320 -19.19 2.75 18.09
N ARG A 321 -19.16 1.51 18.59
CA ARG A 321 -17.94 0.83 19.07
C ARG A 321 -17.30 -0.10 18.05
N SER A 322 -17.94 -0.24 16.88
CA SER A 322 -17.60 -1.22 15.86
C SER A 322 -16.27 -0.89 15.14
N ALA A 323 -15.15 -1.11 15.83
CA ALA A 323 -13.78 -0.89 15.34
C ALA A 323 -13.32 -2.02 14.39
N TYR A 324 -14.19 -2.36 13.44
CA TYR A 324 -14.05 -3.43 12.44
C TYR A 324 -14.84 -3.04 11.18
N LEU A 325 -14.58 -3.69 10.05
CA LEU A 325 -15.24 -3.39 8.76
C LEU A 325 -16.74 -3.76 8.79
N ILE A 326 -17.54 -3.15 7.91
CA ILE A 326 -18.92 -3.62 7.69
C ILE A 326 -18.84 -4.97 6.97
N GLY A 327 -19.43 -6.01 7.55
CA GLY A 327 -19.36 -7.38 7.05
C GLY A 327 -20.32 -7.68 5.90
N ALA A 328 -20.34 -8.95 5.49
CA ALA A 328 -21.32 -9.46 4.52
C ALA A 328 -22.75 -9.38 5.08
N GLY A 329 -23.69 -8.93 4.24
CA GLY A 329 -25.10 -8.79 4.60
C GLY A 329 -25.39 -7.72 5.65
N GLU A 330 -24.52 -6.72 5.82
CA GLU A 330 -24.66 -5.68 6.85
C GLU A 330 -24.91 -4.26 6.31
N ALA A 331 -24.68 -3.99 5.03
CA ALA A 331 -24.81 -2.66 4.44
C ALA A 331 -26.24 -2.39 3.97
N ASP A 332 -26.84 -1.30 4.44
CA ASP A 332 -28.14 -0.79 3.98
C ASP A 332 -28.01 -0.05 2.62
N PHE A 333 -26.79 0.40 2.31
CA PHE A 333 -26.47 1.12 1.09
C PHE A 333 -25.12 0.64 0.53
N VAL A 334 -25.08 0.34 -0.77
CA VAL A 334 -23.85 0.01 -1.51
C VAL A 334 -23.73 0.91 -2.73
N ALA A 335 -22.57 1.56 -2.90
CA ALA A 335 -22.26 2.37 -4.07
C ALA A 335 -21.10 1.76 -4.86
N CYS A 336 -21.26 1.61 -6.17
CA CYS A 336 -20.21 1.20 -7.10
C CYS A 336 -19.92 2.34 -8.07
N HIS A 337 -18.81 3.05 -7.85
CA HIS A 337 -18.46 4.22 -8.66
C HIS A 337 -17.69 3.85 -9.93
N GLN A 338 -17.31 2.59 -10.11
CA GLN A 338 -16.67 2.09 -11.33
C GLN A 338 -17.34 0.77 -11.76
N PRO A 339 -18.01 0.71 -12.93
CA PRO A 339 -18.71 -0.49 -13.40
C PRO A 339 -17.86 -1.76 -13.38
N ALA A 340 -16.56 -1.63 -13.65
CA ALA A 340 -15.60 -2.74 -13.69
C ALA A 340 -15.49 -3.51 -12.36
N PHE A 341 -15.92 -2.92 -11.23
CA PHE A 341 -15.90 -3.62 -9.94
C PHE A 341 -17.10 -4.55 -9.74
N LEU A 342 -18.13 -4.50 -10.59
CA LEU A 342 -19.32 -5.37 -10.46
C LEU A 342 -19.01 -6.86 -10.69
N THR A 343 -17.88 -7.18 -11.32
CA THR A 343 -17.42 -8.56 -11.46
C THR A 343 -16.86 -9.13 -10.15
N ARG A 344 -16.67 -8.30 -9.12
CA ARG A 344 -16.17 -8.73 -7.81
C ARG A 344 -17.32 -9.22 -6.92
N PRO A 345 -17.33 -10.51 -6.53
CA PRO A 345 -18.42 -11.08 -5.74
C PRO A 345 -18.56 -10.40 -4.36
N GLU A 346 -17.47 -9.88 -3.81
CA GLU A 346 -17.44 -9.22 -2.49
C GLU A 346 -18.27 -7.94 -2.46
N LEU A 347 -18.41 -7.22 -3.59
CA LEU A 347 -19.10 -5.94 -3.65
C LEU A 347 -20.56 -6.04 -3.20
N LEU A 348 -21.29 -7.00 -3.77
CA LEU A 348 -22.69 -7.24 -3.43
C LEU A 348 -22.85 -8.10 -2.18
N ALA A 349 -21.80 -8.81 -1.75
CA ALA A 349 -21.83 -9.60 -0.53
C ALA A 349 -22.15 -8.74 0.70
N HIS A 350 -21.74 -7.47 0.74
CA HIS A 350 -22.07 -6.54 1.83
C HIS A 350 -23.55 -6.14 1.90
N ALA A 351 -24.29 -6.15 0.78
CA ALA A 351 -25.65 -5.62 0.73
C ALA A 351 -26.62 -6.46 1.57
N LYS A 352 -27.33 -5.83 2.51
CA LYS A 352 -28.49 -6.45 3.18
C LYS A 352 -29.62 -6.74 2.17
N PRO A 353 -30.50 -7.71 2.44
CA PRO A 353 -31.77 -7.80 1.74
C PRO A 353 -32.53 -6.45 1.78
N GLY A 354 -33.02 -5.96 0.64
CA GLY A 354 -33.71 -4.67 0.53
C GLY A 354 -32.79 -3.43 0.45
N ALA A 355 -31.46 -3.62 0.49
CA ALA A 355 -30.50 -2.51 0.43
C ALA A 355 -30.58 -1.73 -0.89
N THR A 356 -30.12 -0.48 -0.86
CA THR A 356 -30.00 0.36 -2.06
C THR A 356 -28.64 0.13 -2.73
N LEU A 357 -28.63 -0.08 -4.04
CA LEU A 357 -27.44 -0.19 -4.88
C LEU A 357 -27.38 0.99 -5.86
N LEU A 358 -26.32 1.79 -5.78
CA LEU A 358 -26.05 2.91 -6.69
C LEU A 358 -24.89 2.58 -7.64
N LEU A 359 -25.12 2.63 -8.96
CA LEU A 359 -24.12 2.37 -9.98
C LEU A 359 -23.77 3.62 -10.79
N ASN A 360 -22.49 3.93 -10.92
CA ASN A 360 -22.01 4.83 -11.98
C ASN A 360 -21.85 4.05 -13.27
N THR A 361 -22.44 4.46 -14.39
CA THR A 361 -22.35 3.78 -15.69
C THR A 361 -22.66 4.72 -16.86
N PRO A 362 -21.95 4.62 -18.00
CA PRO A 362 -22.28 5.38 -19.21
C PRO A 362 -23.47 4.79 -19.98
N LEU A 363 -23.99 3.62 -19.57
CA LEU A 363 -25.10 2.98 -20.24
C LEU A 363 -26.43 3.67 -19.92
N ALA A 364 -27.24 3.88 -20.95
CA ALA A 364 -28.60 4.37 -20.80
C ALA A 364 -29.43 3.44 -19.88
N PRO A 365 -30.32 3.98 -19.01
CA PRO A 365 -31.08 3.20 -18.02
C PRO A 365 -31.77 1.95 -18.58
N GLY A 366 -32.41 2.06 -19.75
CA GLY A 366 -33.12 0.94 -20.37
C GLY A 366 -32.25 -0.22 -20.87
N ARG A 367 -30.93 -0.03 -21.01
CA ARG A 367 -29.98 -1.08 -21.43
C ARG A 367 -29.17 -1.66 -20.27
N LEU A 368 -29.20 -1.03 -19.10
CA LEU A 368 -28.32 -1.38 -17.99
C LEU A 368 -28.59 -2.80 -17.49
N TRP A 369 -29.86 -3.14 -17.20
CA TRP A 369 -30.19 -4.45 -16.61
C TRP A 369 -29.63 -5.61 -17.44
N ALA A 370 -29.92 -5.63 -18.74
CA ALA A 370 -29.48 -6.69 -19.65
C ALA A 370 -27.94 -6.78 -19.78
N SER A 371 -27.22 -5.69 -19.53
CA SER A 371 -25.75 -5.64 -19.59
C SER A 371 -25.05 -6.18 -18.33
N LEU A 372 -25.75 -6.28 -17.20
CA LEU A 372 -25.15 -6.75 -15.95
C LEU A 372 -24.85 -8.25 -16.04
N PRO A 373 -23.76 -8.76 -15.44
CA PRO A 373 -23.47 -10.20 -15.41
C PRO A 373 -24.61 -11.03 -14.78
N PRO A 374 -24.86 -12.27 -15.23
CA PRO A 374 -25.94 -13.12 -14.69
C PRO A 374 -25.91 -13.26 -13.16
N LEU A 375 -24.74 -13.52 -12.57
CA LEU A 375 -24.56 -13.63 -11.11
C LEU A 375 -24.91 -12.33 -10.37
N VAL A 376 -24.60 -11.18 -10.96
CA VAL A 376 -24.95 -9.86 -10.41
C VAL A 376 -26.46 -9.65 -10.45
N ARG A 377 -27.11 -9.98 -11.57
CA ARG A 377 -28.59 -9.91 -11.70
C ARG A 377 -29.29 -10.84 -10.71
N ALA A 378 -28.81 -12.07 -10.58
CA ALA A 378 -29.28 -13.05 -9.61
C ALA A 378 -29.14 -12.54 -8.16
N THR A 379 -27.99 -11.93 -7.83
CA THR A 379 -27.77 -11.37 -6.48
C THR A 379 -28.68 -10.18 -6.18
N ILE A 380 -28.85 -9.26 -7.14
CA ILE A 380 -29.76 -8.11 -7.02
C ILE A 380 -31.19 -8.59 -6.78
N ARG A 381 -31.67 -9.58 -7.53
CA ARG A 381 -33.01 -10.17 -7.37
C ARG A 381 -33.15 -10.96 -6.09
N GLY A 382 -32.24 -11.90 -5.82
CA GLY A 382 -32.30 -12.76 -4.63
C GLY A 382 -32.25 -11.99 -3.31
N ARG A 383 -31.65 -10.80 -3.29
CA ARG A 383 -31.65 -9.89 -2.13
C ARG A 383 -32.68 -8.75 -2.23
N ASN A 384 -33.52 -8.70 -3.26
CA ASN A 384 -34.50 -7.62 -3.48
C ASN A 384 -33.88 -6.22 -3.39
N LEU A 385 -32.73 -6.00 -4.04
CA LEU A 385 -32.03 -4.71 -3.96
C LEU A 385 -32.74 -3.63 -4.78
N ARG A 386 -32.70 -2.38 -4.28
CA ARG A 386 -33.20 -1.20 -5.01
C ARG A 386 -32.09 -0.62 -5.86
N LEU A 387 -32.17 -0.80 -7.18
CA LEU A 387 -31.12 -0.40 -8.12
C LEU A 387 -31.31 1.03 -8.65
N TYR A 388 -30.26 1.84 -8.55
CA TYR A 388 -30.17 3.18 -9.14
C TYR A 388 -28.91 3.30 -10.01
N ALA A 389 -28.99 4.11 -11.06
CA ALA A 389 -27.87 4.36 -11.96
C ALA A 389 -27.75 5.83 -12.39
N ILE A 390 -26.51 6.22 -12.70
CA ILE A 390 -26.16 7.57 -13.18
C ILE A 390 -24.88 7.54 -14.02
N ASP A 391 -24.77 8.38 -15.06
CA ASP A 391 -23.50 8.61 -15.77
C ASP A 391 -22.76 9.80 -15.15
N ALA A 392 -22.00 9.52 -14.10
CA ALA A 392 -21.33 10.57 -13.36
C ALA A 392 -20.16 11.20 -14.14
N TYR A 393 -19.53 10.45 -15.05
CA TYR A 393 -18.41 10.98 -15.85
C TYR A 393 -18.91 11.95 -16.94
N ALA A 394 -19.98 11.61 -17.66
CA ALA A 394 -20.56 12.52 -18.65
C ALA A 394 -21.09 13.80 -17.98
N LEU A 395 -21.75 13.68 -16.83
CA LEU A 395 -22.20 14.83 -16.05
C LEU A 395 -21.04 15.71 -15.59
N ALA A 396 -20.00 15.11 -15.00
CA ALA A 396 -18.80 15.84 -14.58
C ALA A 396 -18.13 16.55 -15.77
N ALA A 397 -18.01 15.90 -16.91
CA ALA A 397 -17.46 16.49 -18.13
C ALA A 397 -18.30 17.67 -18.64
N ALA A 398 -19.62 17.52 -18.70
CA ALA A 398 -20.55 18.56 -19.14
C ALA A 398 -20.50 19.81 -18.24
N GLN A 399 -20.22 19.64 -16.95
CA GLN A 399 -20.07 20.74 -15.98
C GLN A 399 -18.63 21.28 -15.86
N GLY A 400 -17.70 20.81 -16.70
CA GLY A 400 -16.30 21.27 -16.70
C GLY A 400 -15.45 20.74 -15.54
N MET A 401 -15.87 19.66 -14.89
CA MET A 401 -15.16 19.00 -13.78
C MET A 401 -14.24 17.86 -14.24
N GLY A 402 -14.24 17.52 -15.53
CA GLY A 402 -13.41 16.46 -16.10
C GLY A 402 -13.76 15.08 -15.53
N ARG A 403 -12.79 14.35 -14.99
CA ARG A 403 -12.96 13.00 -14.44
C ARG A 403 -13.42 12.96 -12.97
N ARG A 404 -13.78 14.09 -12.37
CA ARG A 404 -14.14 14.18 -10.94
C ARG A 404 -15.62 13.93 -10.74
N ILE A 405 -15.96 12.72 -10.30
CA ILE A 405 -17.36 12.27 -10.10
C ILE A 405 -17.86 12.45 -8.66
N ASN A 406 -17.01 12.92 -7.76
CA ASN A 406 -17.27 12.98 -6.32
C ASN A 406 -18.54 13.78 -5.96
N THR A 407 -18.73 14.98 -6.50
CA THR A 407 -19.92 15.81 -6.21
C THR A 407 -21.20 15.13 -6.69
N VAL A 408 -21.17 14.50 -7.87
CA VAL A 408 -22.30 13.79 -8.46
C VAL A 408 -22.67 12.57 -7.61
N MET A 409 -21.69 11.69 -7.32
CA MET A 409 -21.96 10.48 -6.54
C MET A 409 -22.37 10.78 -5.09
N GLN A 410 -21.81 11.83 -4.48
CA GLN A 410 -22.21 12.27 -3.14
C GLN A 410 -23.66 12.76 -3.12
N THR A 411 -24.05 13.55 -4.12
CA THR A 411 -25.42 14.05 -4.26
C THR A 411 -26.42 12.90 -4.42
N ALA A 412 -26.09 11.94 -5.29
CA ALA A 412 -26.91 10.75 -5.49
C ALA A 412 -27.09 9.94 -4.19
N PHE A 413 -26.02 9.77 -3.39
CA PHE A 413 -26.10 9.12 -2.08
C PHE A 413 -27.09 9.83 -1.14
N PHE A 414 -26.99 11.15 -0.99
CA PHE A 414 -27.89 11.90 -0.12
C PHE A 414 -29.35 11.86 -0.60
N ALA A 415 -29.57 11.85 -1.91
CA ALA A 415 -30.92 11.81 -2.49
C ALA A 415 -31.66 10.49 -2.21
N ILE A 416 -30.96 9.35 -2.17
CA ILE A 416 -31.60 8.02 -2.16
C ILE A 416 -31.25 7.13 -0.96
N SER A 417 -30.33 7.55 -0.09
CA SER A 417 -29.94 6.76 1.11
C SER A 417 -30.97 6.83 2.23
N GLY A 418 -31.75 7.91 2.31
CA GLY A 418 -32.69 8.16 3.41
C GLY A 418 -32.04 8.50 4.76
N VAL A 419 -30.72 8.76 4.78
CA VAL A 419 -29.97 9.10 6.01
C VAL A 419 -30.31 10.53 6.50
N LEU A 420 -30.66 11.42 5.57
CA LEU A 420 -31.15 12.77 5.80
C LEU A 420 -32.38 13.02 4.91
N PRO A 421 -33.38 13.81 5.36
CA PRO A 421 -34.51 14.21 4.51
C PRO A 421 -34.03 14.99 3.27
N GLY A 422 -34.67 14.75 2.11
CA GLY A 422 -34.18 15.20 0.81
C GLY A 422 -33.84 16.70 0.71
N GLU A 423 -34.75 17.60 1.09
CA GLU A 423 -34.51 19.05 1.02
C GLU A 423 -33.38 19.50 1.97
N ALA A 424 -33.36 18.97 3.20
CA ALA A 424 -32.33 19.27 4.18
C ALA A 424 -30.95 18.75 3.73
N ALA A 425 -30.90 17.58 3.08
CA ALA A 425 -29.67 16.99 2.56
C ALA A 425 -29.06 17.84 1.44
N ILE A 426 -29.88 18.32 0.50
CA ILE A 426 -29.42 19.17 -0.61
C ILE A 426 -28.97 20.55 -0.12
N ALA A 427 -29.70 21.15 0.83
CA ALA A 427 -29.28 22.40 1.45
C ALA A 427 -27.92 22.26 2.15
N ALA A 428 -27.73 21.22 2.95
CA ALA A 428 -26.47 20.95 3.64
C ALA A 428 -25.29 20.70 2.67
N LEU A 429 -25.54 20.00 1.55
CA LEU A 429 -24.54 19.82 0.49
C LEU A 429 -24.13 21.15 -0.16
N LYS A 430 -25.11 21.99 -0.54
CA LYS A 430 -24.82 23.30 -1.16
C LYS A 430 -24.07 24.22 -0.21
N GLN A 431 -24.37 24.16 1.09
CA GLN A 431 -23.64 24.90 2.13
C GLN A 431 -22.20 24.40 2.28
N SER A 432 -21.99 23.08 2.35
CA SER A 432 -20.66 22.47 2.43
C SER A 432 -19.75 22.84 1.24
N VAL A 433 -20.32 22.99 0.05
CA VAL A 433 -19.62 23.50 -1.15
C VAL A 433 -19.19 24.96 -0.95
N GLU A 434 -20.05 25.82 -0.41
CA GLU A 434 -19.71 27.23 -0.14
C GLU A 434 -18.57 27.32 0.90
N ASP A 435 -18.64 26.55 1.97
CA ASP A 435 -17.63 26.53 3.02
C ASP A 435 -16.26 26.06 2.48
N SER A 436 -16.27 25.07 1.59
CA SER A 436 -15.06 24.46 1.02
C SER A 436 -14.43 25.28 -0.11
N TYR A 437 -15.25 25.91 -0.94
CA TYR A 437 -14.83 26.48 -2.23
C TYR A 437 -15.12 27.98 -2.39
N GLY A 438 -15.91 28.60 -1.51
CA GLY A 438 -16.25 30.02 -1.60
C GLY A 438 -15.01 30.92 -1.65
N ARG A 439 -13.97 30.58 -0.87
CA ARG A 439 -12.68 31.30 -0.86
C ARG A 439 -11.82 31.08 -2.11
N LYS A 440 -12.11 30.05 -2.92
CA LYS A 440 -11.34 29.71 -4.13
C LYS A 440 -11.93 30.29 -5.42
N GLY A 441 -13.13 30.87 -5.35
CA GLY A 441 -13.76 31.62 -6.43
C GLY A 441 -15.19 31.17 -6.74
N ARG A 442 -16.06 32.15 -7.04
CA ARG A 442 -17.50 31.94 -7.23
C ARG A 442 -17.85 30.95 -8.34
N ARG A 443 -17.11 30.99 -9.45
CA ARG A 443 -17.29 30.07 -10.58
C ARG A 443 -17.23 28.59 -10.17
N LEU A 444 -16.34 28.24 -9.23
CA LEU A 444 -16.19 26.86 -8.78
C LEU A 444 -17.40 26.41 -7.93
N VAL A 445 -17.94 27.32 -7.13
CA VAL A 445 -19.16 27.07 -6.34
C VAL A 445 -20.35 26.85 -7.26
N GLU A 446 -20.56 27.75 -8.22
CA GLU A 446 -21.64 27.66 -9.20
C GLU A 446 -21.57 26.36 -10.03
N GLN A 447 -20.37 25.97 -10.46
CA GLN A 447 -20.16 24.68 -11.14
C GLN A 447 -20.56 23.48 -10.27
N ASN A 448 -20.26 23.50 -8.97
CA ASN A 448 -20.67 22.44 -8.06
C ASN A 448 -22.17 22.45 -7.80
N HIS A 449 -22.79 23.63 -7.65
CA HIS A 449 -24.25 23.73 -7.50
C HIS A 449 -24.98 23.23 -8.75
N ALA A 450 -24.53 23.60 -9.94
CA ALA A 450 -25.07 23.09 -11.20
C ALA A 450 -24.91 21.57 -11.31
N ALA A 451 -23.77 21.01 -10.88
CA ALA A 451 -23.57 19.57 -10.84
C ALA A 451 -24.53 18.87 -9.85
N ILE A 452 -24.80 19.46 -8.69
CA ILE A 452 -25.79 18.95 -7.71
C ILE A 452 -27.18 18.90 -8.36
N ASP A 453 -27.63 19.99 -8.96
CA ASP A 453 -28.97 20.09 -9.55
C ASP A 453 -29.13 19.15 -10.76
N ALA A 454 -28.12 19.08 -11.63
CA ALA A 454 -28.10 18.16 -12.77
C ALA A 454 -28.10 16.68 -12.34
N THR A 455 -27.46 16.36 -11.21
CA THR A 455 -27.44 15.01 -10.66
C THR A 455 -28.84 14.54 -10.29
N LEU A 456 -29.63 15.40 -9.64
CA LEU A 456 -31.00 15.05 -9.21
C LEU A 456 -31.91 14.75 -10.41
N ALA A 457 -31.73 15.46 -11.52
CA ALA A 457 -32.49 15.23 -12.75
C ALA A 457 -32.05 13.98 -13.52
N ALA A 458 -30.79 13.56 -13.38
CA ALA A 458 -30.17 12.47 -14.14
C ALA A 458 -30.04 11.16 -13.35
N LEU A 459 -30.53 11.10 -12.12
CA LEU A 459 -30.52 9.90 -11.29
C LEU A 459 -31.74 9.02 -11.61
N HIS A 460 -31.51 7.80 -12.03
CA HIS A 460 -32.58 6.90 -12.48
C HIS A 460 -32.73 5.69 -11.57
N ALA A 461 -33.95 5.43 -11.12
CA ALA A 461 -34.33 4.13 -10.57
C ALA A 461 -34.45 3.12 -11.72
N ILE A 462 -33.83 1.96 -11.57
CA ILE A 462 -33.81 0.91 -12.59
C ILE A 462 -34.79 -0.19 -12.16
N PRO A 463 -35.86 -0.45 -12.93
CA PRO A 463 -36.77 -1.55 -12.64
C PRO A 463 -36.02 -2.88 -12.63
N VAL A 464 -36.16 -3.64 -11.54
CA VAL A 464 -35.62 -5.00 -11.41
C VAL A 464 -36.75 -5.96 -11.82
N PRO A 465 -36.58 -6.75 -12.90
CA PRO A 465 -37.61 -7.69 -13.36
C PRO A 465 -37.92 -8.78 -12.33
N GLU A 466 -39.18 -9.19 -12.25
CA GLU A 466 -39.60 -10.30 -11.38
C GLU A 466 -39.03 -11.65 -11.82
N ARG A 467 -38.77 -11.84 -13.14
CA ARG A 467 -38.17 -13.04 -13.73
C ARG A 467 -37.03 -12.68 -14.68
N ASP A 468 -35.96 -13.48 -14.68
CA ASP A 468 -34.83 -13.36 -15.59
C ASP A 468 -34.25 -14.76 -15.80
N GLU A 469 -34.72 -15.46 -16.84
CA GLU A 469 -34.40 -16.88 -17.11
C GLU A 469 -32.88 -17.14 -17.12
N ALA A 470 -32.09 -16.21 -17.69
CA ALA A 470 -30.64 -16.31 -17.73
C ALA A 470 -29.95 -16.09 -16.37
N ALA A 471 -30.60 -15.43 -15.42
CA ALA A 471 -30.12 -15.29 -14.03
C ALA A 471 -30.64 -16.43 -13.13
N ASP A 472 -31.81 -17.00 -13.45
CA ASP A 472 -32.49 -18.04 -12.68
C ASP A 472 -31.85 -19.45 -12.88
N ASP A 473 -31.19 -19.70 -14.00
CA ASP A 473 -30.49 -20.97 -14.28
C ASP A 473 -29.15 -21.16 -13.55
N GLY A 474 -28.70 -20.16 -12.77
CA GLY A 474 -27.49 -20.25 -11.93
C GLY A 474 -26.15 -20.43 -12.68
N ALA A 475 -26.17 -20.52 -14.00
CA ALA A 475 -25.01 -20.72 -14.86
C ALA A 475 -24.30 -19.38 -15.13
N GLY A 476 -23.56 -18.90 -14.14
CA GLY A 476 -22.66 -17.75 -14.32
C GLY A 476 -21.39 -17.96 -13.53
N GLU A 477 -20.29 -18.33 -14.21
CA GLU A 477 -18.97 -18.30 -13.60
C GLU A 477 -18.68 -16.85 -13.13
N ALA A 478 -18.12 -16.72 -11.93
CA ALA A 478 -17.59 -15.45 -11.48
C ALA A 478 -16.50 -15.01 -12.47
N VAL A 479 -16.65 -13.81 -13.05
CA VAL A 479 -15.65 -13.23 -13.95
C VAL A 479 -14.46 -12.78 -13.10
N HIS A 480 -13.63 -13.73 -12.68
CA HIS A 480 -12.35 -13.45 -12.08
C HIS A 480 -11.41 -12.88 -13.15
N ALA A 481 -10.43 -12.08 -12.73
CA ALA A 481 -9.28 -11.81 -13.57
C ALA A 481 -8.72 -13.17 -13.98
N THR A 482 -8.89 -13.54 -15.24
CA THR A 482 -8.49 -14.83 -15.76
C THR A 482 -6.97 -14.83 -15.81
N ILE A 483 -6.36 -15.25 -14.70
CA ILE A 483 -4.95 -15.58 -14.71
C ILE A 483 -4.80 -16.73 -15.71
N PRO A 484 -3.95 -16.58 -16.73
CA PRO A 484 -3.74 -17.62 -17.73
C PRO A 484 -3.40 -18.97 -17.08
N ALA A 485 -3.92 -20.06 -17.65
CA ALA A 485 -3.70 -21.40 -17.10
C ALA A 485 -2.21 -21.80 -17.06
N ASP A 486 -1.40 -21.22 -17.95
CA ASP A 486 0.05 -21.41 -18.03
C ASP A 486 0.86 -20.48 -17.10
N ALA A 487 0.21 -19.61 -16.32
CA ALA A 487 0.91 -18.77 -15.34
C ALA A 487 1.55 -19.61 -14.22
N PRO A 488 2.65 -19.13 -13.60
CA PRO A 488 3.32 -19.84 -12.52
C PRO A 488 2.36 -20.20 -11.37
N ALA A 489 2.61 -21.33 -10.70
CA ALA A 489 1.74 -21.82 -9.63
C ALA A 489 1.50 -20.77 -8.53
N PHE A 490 2.55 -20.06 -8.10
CA PHE A 490 2.43 -18.98 -7.11
C PHE A 490 1.49 -17.85 -7.58
N VAL A 491 1.54 -17.51 -8.88
CA VAL A 491 0.65 -16.48 -9.45
C VAL A 491 -0.80 -16.96 -9.40
N ARG A 492 -1.07 -18.19 -9.82
CA ARG A 492 -2.42 -18.75 -9.83
C ARG A 492 -3.01 -18.97 -8.44
N LEU A 493 -2.20 -19.41 -7.48
CA LEU A 493 -2.68 -19.83 -6.15
C LEU A 493 -2.65 -18.70 -5.11
N VAL A 494 -1.73 -17.76 -5.24
CA VAL A 494 -1.52 -16.70 -4.23
C VAL A 494 -1.84 -15.33 -4.82
N THR A 495 -1.22 -14.97 -5.94
CA THR A 495 -1.41 -13.63 -6.55
C THR A 495 -2.85 -13.43 -7.02
N ALA A 496 -3.50 -14.47 -7.57
CA ALA A 496 -4.90 -14.44 -7.98
C ALA A 496 -5.84 -14.09 -6.81
N GLU A 497 -5.66 -14.76 -5.67
CA GLU A 497 -6.49 -14.55 -4.48
C GLU A 497 -6.30 -13.14 -3.92
N LEU A 498 -5.06 -12.64 -3.87
CA LEU A 498 -4.79 -11.27 -3.45
C LEU A 498 -5.40 -10.23 -4.42
N LEU A 499 -5.28 -10.43 -5.74
CA LEU A 499 -5.89 -9.56 -6.76
C LEU A 499 -7.42 -9.58 -6.69
N ALA A 500 -8.00 -10.72 -6.35
CA ALA A 500 -9.43 -10.90 -6.13
C ALA A 500 -9.90 -10.28 -4.79
N GLY A 501 -8.99 -9.85 -3.91
CA GLY A 501 -9.34 -9.30 -2.59
C GLY A 501 -9.60 -10.35 -1.51
N ARG A 502 -9.28 -11.62 -1.78
CA ARG A 502 -9.44 -12.76 -0.87
C ARG A 502 -8.15 -13.15 -0.14
N GLY A 503 -7.23 -12.20 0.01
CA GLY A 503 -5.97 -12.43 0.72
C GLY A 503 -6.10 -12.86 2.18
N ASN A 504 -7.27 -12.66 2.81
CA ASN A 504 -7.54 -13.13 4.17
C ASN A 504 -7.76 -14.65 4.24
N GLU A 505 -8.16 -15.29 3.13
CA GLU A 505 -8.42 -16.73 3.03
C GLU A 505 -7.13 -17.54 2.81
N LEU A 506 -6.04 -16.86 2.42
CA LEU A 506 -4.75 -17.52 2.22
C LEU A 506 -4.21 -18.05 3.56
N PRO A 507 -3.87 -19.34 3.63
CA PRO A 507 -3.29 -19.92 4.84
C PRO A 507 -1.81 -19.54 4.99
N VAL A 508 -1.25 -19.78 6.18
CA VAL A 508 0.17 -19.50 6.46
C VAL A 508 1.10 -20.24 5.50
N SER A 509 0.80 -21.49 5.15
CA SER A 509 1.61 -22.30 4.22
C SER A 509 1.71 -21.72 2.80
N ALA A 510 0.79 -20.84 2.41
CA ALA A 510 0.77 -20.23 1.08
C ALA A 510 1.80 -19.11 0.92
N LEU A 511 2.34 -18.57 2.02
CA LEU A 511 3.25 -17.44 2.02
C LEU A 511 4.71 -17.86 2.30
N PRO A 512 5.69 -17.24 1.63
CA PRO A 512 7.11 -17.54 1.86
C PRO A 512 7.54 -17.08 3.27
N ALA A 513 8.27 -17.92 3.99
CA ALA A 513 8.67 -17.66 5.38
C ALA A 513 9.63 -16.47 5.54
N ASP A 514 10.40 -16.15 4.49
CA ASP A 514 11.37 -15.05 4.43
C ASP A 514 10.80 -13.80 3.74
N GLY A 515 9.57 -13.86 3.22
CA GLY A 515 8.97 -12.78 2.46
C GLY A 515 9.48 -12.61 1.03
N SER A 516 10.16 -13.61 0.45
CA SER A 516 10.64 -13.56 -0.95
C SER A 516 9.52 -13.84 -1.95
N PHE A 517 9.15 -12.86 -2.77
CA PHE A 517 8.08 -12.97 -3.78
C PHE A 517 8.62 -13.06 -5.22
N PRO A 518 7.90 -13.70 -6.16
CA PRO A 518 8.32 -13.76 -7.55
C PRO A 518 8.27 -12.40 -8.23
N VAL A 519 9.16 -12.22 -9.20
CA VAL A 519 9.19 -11.07 -10.13
C VAL A 519 8.20 -11.27 -11.28
N GLY A 520 7.87 -10.19 -11.96
CA GLY A 520 7.14 -10.17 -13.23
C GLY A 520 5.64 -10.41 -13.08
N THR A 521 5.08 -10.16 -11.89
CA THR A 521 3.67 -10.49 -11.62
C THR A 521 2.70 -9.38 -12.05
N ALA A 522 3.16 -8.13 -12.22
CA ALA A 522 2.31 -7.02 -12.69
C ALA A 522 1.69 -7.25 -14.08
N ARG A 523 2.34 -8.04 -14.94
CA ARG A 523 1.80 -8.38 -16.27
C ARG A 523 0.46 -9.13 -16.23
N TYR A 524 0.11 -9.76 -15.12
CA TYR A 524 -1.13 -10.54 -14.97
C TYR A 524 -2.31 -9.69 -14.48
N GLU A 525 -2.08 -8.42 -14.10
CA GLU A 525 -3.12 -7.61 -13.47
C GLU A 525 -4.15 -7.05 -14.45
N LYS A 526 -3.71 -6.59 -15.64
CA LYS A 526 -4.56 -6.14 -16.77
C LYS A 526 -5.74 -5.24 -16.34
N ARG A 527 -5.41 -4.13 -15.68
CA ARG A 527 -6.35 -3.26 -14.93
C ARG A 527 -7.36 -2.49 -15.78
N ALA A 528 -7.09 -2.29 -17.07
CA ALA A 528 -7.92 -1.59 -18.05
C ALA A 528 -8.42 -0.19 -17.60
N LEU A 529 -7.55 0.61 -16.97
CA LEU A 529 -7.92 1.90 -16.35
C LEU A 529 -8.15 3.06 -17.34
N ALA A 530 -7.60 2.95 -18.56
CA ALA A 530 -7.65 4.01 -19.55
C ALA A 530 -9.06 4.17 -20.16
N LEU A 531 -9.57 5.40 -20.14
CA LEU A 531 -10.78 5.80 -20.90
C LEU A 531 -10.45 6.02 -22.38
N GLU A 532 -9.20 6.40 -22.69
CA GLU A 532 -8.69 6.62 -24.03
C GLU A 532 -7.32 5.95 -24.19
N LEU A 533 -7.01 5.43 -25.37
CA LEU A 533 -5.76 4.79 -25.73
C LEU A 533 -5.02 5.58 -26.83
N PRO A 534 -3.67 5.59 -26.83
CA PRO A 534 -2.89 6.17 -27.92
C PRO A 534 -2.96 5.29 -29.17
N VAL A 535 -3.35 5.87 -30.30
CA VAL A 535 -3.40 5.25 -31.62
C VAL A 535 -2.22 5.72 -32.46
N TRP A 536 -1.42 4.79 -32.95
CA TRP A 536 -0.20 5.06 -33.72
C TRP A 536 -0.49 5.24 -35.22
N ASP A 537 0.01 6.33 -35.79
CA ASP A 537 0.03 6.59 -37.23
C ASP A 537 1.43 6.32 -37.78
N GLU A 538 1.59 5.18 -38.44
CA GLU A 538 2.86 4.67 -38.93
C GLU A 538 3.41 5.47 -40.11
N LYS A 539 2.56 6.20 -40.83
CA LYS A 539 2.93 7.00 -42.01
C LYS A 539 3.59 8.31 -41.60
N LEU A 540 3.08 8.95 -40.55
CA LEU A 540 3.66 10.16 -39.99
C LEU A 540 4.91 9.87 -39.14
N CYS A 541 4.97 8.70 -38.50
CA CYS A 541 6.00 8.41 -37.49
C CYS A 541 7.45 8.47 -38.02
N ILE A 542 8.30 9.18 -37.28
CA ILE A 542 9.76 9.28 -37.55
C ILE A 542 10.60 8.24 -36.80
N GLN A 543 9.97 7.35 -36.01
CA GLN A 543 10.62 6.24 -35.32
C GLN A 543 11.71 6.68 -34.31
N CYS A 544 11.39 7.72 -33.51
CA CYS A 544 12.34 8.32 -32.58
C CYS A 544 12.49 7.61 -31.23
N GLY A 545 11.60 6.68 -30.88
CA GLY A 545 11.61 5.97 -29.58
C GLY A 545 11.10 6.77 -28.37
N LYS A 546 10.78 8.07 -28.51
CA LYS A 546 10.39 8.91 -27.37
C LYS A 546 9.09 8.48 -26.66
N CYS A 547 8.13 7.93 -27.38
CA CYS A 547 6.86 7.47 -26.81
C CYS A 547 7.06 6.29 -25.83
N PRO A 548 7.79 5.21 -26.16
CA PRO A 548 8.21 4.19 -25.21
C PRO A 548 9.09 4.72 -24.07
N LEU A 549 9.95 5.71 -24.32
CA LEU A 549 10.80 6.31 -23.27
C LEU A 549 9.97 6.94 -22.16
N VAL A 550 9.07 7.85 -22.54
CA VAL A 550 8.30 8.64 -21.57
C VAL A 550 7.21 7.83 -20.87
N CYS A 551 6.84 6.67 -21.41
CA CYS A 551 5.76 5.86 -20.85
C CYS A 551 6.12 5.38 -19.43
N PRO A 552 5.39 5.84 -18.38
CA PRO A 552 5.74 5.51 -17.00
C PRO A 552 5.35 4.09 -16.59
N HIS A 553 4.64 3.35 -17.46
CA HIS A 553 4.13 2.01 -17.19
C HIS A 553 4.61 0.97 -18.20
N ALA A 554 5.51 1.33 -19.12
CA ALA A 554 5.92 0.47 -20.25
C ALA A 554 4.73 -0.09 -21.07
N ALA A 555 3.63 0.68 -21.12
CA ALA A 555 2.38 0.33 -21.82
C ALA A 555 2.39 0.71 -23.31
N ILE A 556 3.48 1.29 -23.82
CA ILE A 556 3.76 1.39 -25.25
C ILE A 556 5.23 0.99 -25.47
N ARG A 557 5.47 0.04 -26.37
CA ARG A 557 6.80 -0.55 -26.63
C ARG A 557 7.11 -0.58 -28.11
N ALA A 558 8.39 -0.73 -28.43
CA ALA A 558 8.85 -0.89 -29.79
C ALA A 558 9.59 -2.22 -29.96
N LYS A 559 9.37 -2.89 -31.11
CA LYS A 559 10.14 -4.06 -31.54
C LYS A 559 10.43 -3.97 -33.04
N LEU A 560 11.47 -4.68 -33.45
CA LEU A 560 11.74 -4.97 -34.86
C LEU A 560 11.12 -6.32 -35.23
N LEU A 561 10.67 -6.44 -36.47
CA LEU A 561 10.12 -7.67 -37.01
C LEU A 561 10.47 -7.82 -38.50
N THR A 562 10.52 -9.06 -38.99
CA THR A 562 10.72 -9.35 -40.40
C THR A 562 9.44 -9.09 -41.19
N SER A 563 9.53 -8.98 -42.53
CA SER A 563 8.35 -8.88 -43.38
C SER A 563 7.39 -10.06 -43.19
N GLY A 564 7.91 -11.30 -43.13
CA GLY A 564 7.07 -12.48 -42.91
C GLY A 564 6.34 -12.47 -41.56
N GLN A 565 6.96 -11.93 -40.51
CA GLN A 565 6.26 -11.71 -39.23
C GLN A 565 5.18 -10.62 -39.37
N ALA A 566 5.45 -9.53 -40.09
CA ALA A 566 4.45 -8.49 -40.31
C ALA A 566 3.24 -9.01 -41.11
N ASP A 567 3.46 -9.90 -42.07
CA ASP A 567 2.41 -10.53 -42.88
C ASP A 567 1.57 -11.56 -42.08
N ALA A 568 2.18 -12.20 -41.08
CA ALA A 568 1.51 -13.14 -40.17
C ALA A 568 0.77 -12.48 -39.00
N ALA A 569 0.82 -11.14 -38.90
CA ALA A 569 0.24 -10.42 -37.78
C ALA A 569 -1.30 -10.33 -37.86
N PRO A 570 -2.01 -10.17 -36.72
CA PRO A 570 -3.47 -10.01 -36.70
C PRO A 570 -3.96 -8.81 -37.54
N ALA A 571 -5.23 -8.87 -37.96
CA ALA A 571 -5.86 -7.76 -38.66
C ALA A 571 -5.83 -6.48 -37.79
N GLY A 572 -5.30 -5.40 -38.37
CA GLY A 572 -5.13 -4.12 -37.66
C GLY A 572 -3.77 -3.94 -36.96
N PHE A 573 -2.88 -4.93 -36.98
CA PHE A 573 -1.52 -4.80 -36.48
C PHE A 573 -0.69 -3.88 -37.39
N ARG A 574 -0.33 -2.70 -36.88
CA ARG A 574 0.38 -1.67 -37.65
C ARG A 574 1.89 -1.89 -37.59
N SER A 575 2.58 -1.69 -38.71
CA SER A 575 4.05 -1.67 -38.78
C SER A 575 4.53 -0.76 -39.90
N ALA A 576 5.77 -0.27 -39.82
CA ALA A 576 6.42 0.52 -40.86
C ALA A 576 7.81 -0.03 -41.20
N PRO A 577 8.35 0.17 -42.41
CA PRO A 577 9.75 -0.11 -42.70
C PRO A 577 10.68 0.60 -41.69
N ALA A 578 11.65 -0.12 -41.13
CA ALA A 578 12.56 0.44 -40.14
C ALA A 578 13.48 1.50 -40.78
N LYS A 579 13.60 2.65 -40.14
CA LYS A 579 14.40 3.81 -40.60
C LYS A 579 15.73 3.85 -39.83
N GLY A 580 16.84 4.00 -40.55
CA GLY A 580 18.18 4.08 -39.97
C GLY A 580 19.22 3.47 -40.91
N LYS A 581 20.48 3.91 -40.81
CA LYS A 581 21.57 3.33 -41.62
C LYS A 581 21.81 1.86 -41.25
N GLU A 582 21.61 1.54 -39.96
CA GLU A 582 21.72 0.21 -39.38
C GLU A 582 20.65 -0.79 -39.86
N TYR A 583 19.55 -0.31 -40.45
CA TYR A 583 18.46 -1.15 -40.98
C TYR A 583 18.33 -1.07 -42.50
N ALA A 584 19.21 -0.33 -43.17
CA ALA A 584 19.17 -0.20 -44.63
C ALA A 584 19.40 -1.56 -45.29
N GLY A 585 18.46 -1.99 -46.13
CA GLY A 585 18.55 -3.27 -46.85
C GLY A 585 18.26 -4.53 -46.02
N SER A 586 17.94 -4.42 -44.73
CA SER A 586 17.66 -5.59 -43.87
C SER A 586 16.25 -6.18 -44.08
N GLY A 587 15.35 -5.43 -44.71
CA GLY A 587 13.93 -5.79 -44.82
C GLY A 587 13.18 -5.73 -43.48
N LEU A 588 13.80 -5.25 -42.41
CA LEU A 588 13.17 -5.14 -41.11
C LEU A 588 12.13 -4.03 -41.08
N ARG A 589 11.08 -4.29 -40.31
CA ARG A 589 10.01 -3.36 -39.98
C ARG A 589 10.07 -3.04 -38.50
N ILE A 590 9.44 -1.94 -38.10
CA ILE A 590 9.26 -1.53 -36.72
C ILE A 590 7.77 -1.45 -36.40
N VAL A 591 7.43 -1.80 -35.17
CA VAL A 591 6.10 -1.63 -34.59
C VAL A 591 6.21 -0.82 -33.30
N TYR A 592 5.26 0.08 -33.08
CA TYR A 592 4.99 0.66 -31.76
C TYR A 592 3.63 0.16 -31.28
N GLN A 593 3.63 -0.77 -30.34
CA GLN A 593 2.41 -1.43 -29.87
C GLN A 593 2.03 -0.96 -28.47
N VAL A 594 0.74 -0.68 -28.27
CA VAL A 594 0.16 -0.35 -26.96
C VAL A 594 -0.32 -1.61 -26.26
N ALA A 595 -0.13 -1.68 -24.95
CA ALA A 595 -0.76 -2.63 -24.04
C ALA A 595 -2.07 -2.01 -23.53
N PRO A 596 -3.23 -2.33 -24.13
CA PRO A 596 -4.47 -1.59 -23.88
C PRO A 596 -5.00 -1.72 -22.45
N GLU A 597 -4.67 -2.81 -21.78
CA GLU A 597 -5.14 -3.11 -20.42
C GLU A 597 -4.19 -2.62 -19.33
N ASP A 598 -2.97 -2.21 -19.70
CA ASP A 598 -1.99 -1.68 -18.75
C ASP A 598 -1.74 -0.18 -18.94
N CYS A 599 -2.25 0.41 -20.02
CA CYS A 599 -2.23 1.84 -20.23
C CYS A 599 -3.09 2.56 -19.18
N THR A 600 -2.54 3.63 -18.61
CA THR A 600 -3.24 4.49 -17.63
C THR A 600 -3.91 5.71 -18.26
N GLY A 601 -3.75 5.92 -19.57
CA GLY A 601 -4.33 7.06 -20.30
C GLY A 601 -3.71 8.41 -19.93
N CYS A 602 -2.45 8.44 -19.48
CA CYS A 602 -1.80 9.68 -19.03
C CYS A 602 -1.42 10.67 -20.15
N ASN A 603 -1.63 10.33 -21.42
CA ASN A 603 -1.36 11.16 -22.59
C ASN A 603 0.11 11.59 -22.84
N LEU A 604 1.06 11.25 -21.96
CA LEU A 604 2.47 11.68 -22.10
C LEU A 604 3.14 11.24 -23.41
N CYS A 605 2.82 10.04 -23.91
CA CYS A 605 3.37 9.52 -25.16
C CYS A 605 2.92 10.33 -26.40
N VAL A 606 1.73 10.91 -26.35
CA VAL A 606 1.18 11.79 -27.40
C VAL A 606 1.76 13.20 -27.24
N GLU A 607 1.90 13.68 -26.00
CA GLU A 607 2.50 14.99 -25.74
C GLU A 607 3.94 15.07 -26.21
N VAL A 608 4.76 14.07 -25.92
CA VAL A 608 6.18 14.03 -26.33
C VAL A 608 6.37 13.80 -27.84
N CYS A 609 5.33 13.36 -28.56
CA CYS A 609 5.43 13.08 -29.99
C CYS A 609 5.79 14.36 -30.76
N PRO A 610 6.97 14.42 -31.39
CA PRO A 610 7.46 15.66 -32.01
C PRO A 610 6.85 15.90 -33.40
N VAL A 611 6.15 14.92 -33.96
CA VAL A 611 5.64 14.95 -35.33
C VAL A 611 4.18 15.41 -35.34
N ARG A 612 3.90 16.41 -36.18
CA ARG A 612 2.55 16.88 -36.49
C ARG A 612 2.28 16.69 -37.97
N ASP A 613 1.03 16.37 -38.32
CA ASP A 613 0.57 16.39 -39.68
C ASP A 613 0.68 17.82 -40.24
N LYS A 614 1.16 17.95 -41.48
CA LYS A 614 1.31 19.25 -42.16
C LYS A 614 -0.03 19.83 -42.59
N SER A 615 -1.03 18.97 -42.81
CA SER A 615 -2.37 19.35 -43.25
C SER A 615 -3.33 19.61 -42.09
N GLU A 616 -3.12 18.96 -40.94
CA GLU A 616 -3.92 19.12 -39.73
C GLU A 616 -3.02 19.25 -38.50
N HIS A 617 -2.69 20.48 -38.09
CA HIS A 617 -1.72 20.75 -37.01
C HIS A 617 -2.04 20.14 -35.63
N ARG A 618 -3.30 19.73 -35.40
CA ARG A 618 -3.74 19.04 -34.17
C ARG A 618 -3.50 17.53 -34.23
N ARG A 619 -3.38 16.94 -35.41
CA ARG A 619 -3.09 15.52 -35.62
C ARG A 619 -1.59 15.28 -35.51
N LYS A 620 -1.19 14.33 -34.66
CA LYS A 620 0.19 13.88 -34.47
C LYS A 620 0.39 12.45 -35.00
N ALA A 621 1.62 11.94 -34.95
CA ALA A 621 1.89 10.53 -35.25
C ALA A 621 1.36 9.55 -34.17
N LEU A 622 0.89 10.07 -33.04
CA LEU A 622 0.23 9.32 -31.97
C LEU A 622 -0.90 10.21 -31.43
N ASN A 623 -2.13 9.72 -31.32
CA ASN A 623 -3.28 10.51 -30.85
C ASN A 623 -4.13 9.70 -29.86
N MET A 624 -4.77 10.33 -28.90
CA MET A 624 -5.71 9.64 -27.99
C MET A 624 -7.05 9.38 -28.71
N ALA A 625 -7.64 8.22 -28.47
CA ALA A 625 -8.96 7.85 -28.96
C ALA A 625 -9.71 7.00 -27.90
N PRO A 626 -11.06 6.96 -27.91
CA PRO A 626 -11.84 6.16 -26.97
C PRO A 626 -11.36 4.70 -26.89
N ALA A 627 -11.15 4.21 -25.66
CA ALA A 627 -10.53 2.91 -25.44
C ALA A 627 -11.46 1.72 -25.78
N GLU A 628 -12.77 1.87 -25.58
CA GLU A 628 -13.76 0.80 -25.74
C GLU A 628 -13.72 0.09 -27.11
N PRO A 629 -13.83 0.78 -28.27
CA PRO A 629 -13.76 0.12 -29.58
C PRO A 629 -12.37 -0.42 -29.93
N LEU A 630 -11.33 0.01 -29.21
CA LEU A 630 -9.93 -0.35 -29.49
C LEU A 630 -9.41 -1.49 -28.62
N ARG A 631 -10.02 -1.74 -27.47
CA ARG A 631 -9.46 -2.62 -26.45
C ARG A 631 -9.29 -4.05 -26.93
N GLU A 632 -10.30 -4.64 -27.56
CA GLU A 632 -10.24 -6.02 -28.03
C GLU A 632 -9.25 -6.20 -29.20
N PRO A 633 -9.30 -5.38 -30.28
CA PRO A 633 -8.30 -5.47 -31.34
C PRO A 633 -6.86 -5.26 -30.83
N GLU A 634 -6.64 -4.27 -29.95
CA GLU A 634 -5.31 -4.01 -29.41
C GLU A 634 -4.85 -5.08 -28.43
N ARG A 635 -5.76 -5.83 -27.79
CA ARG A 635 -5.41 -6.99 -26.96
C ARG A 635 -4.81 -8.10 -27.82
N ALA A 636 -5.44 -8.40 -28.96
CA ALA A 636 -4.93 -9.37 -29.92
C ALA A 636 -3.57 -8.93 -30.50
N ASN A 637 -3.44 -7.65 -30.87
CA ASN A 637 -2.18 -7.07 -31.34
C ASN A 637 -1.08 -7.14 -30.28
N TRP A 638 -1.39 -6.82 -29.02
CA TRP A 638 -0.44 -6.91 -27.91
C TRP A 638 0.01 -8.36 -27.65
N ALA A 639 -0.92 -9.32 -27.68
CA ALA A 639 -0.59 -10.74 -27.53
C ALA A 639 0.40 -11.21 -28.62
N TYR A 640 0.16 -10.82 -29.88
CA TYR A 640 1.09 -11.09 -30.97
C TYR A 640 2.44 -10.39 -30.78
N PHE A 641 2.44 -9.12 -30.37
CA PHE A 641 3.67 -8.36 -30.09
C PHE A 641 4.57 -9.01 -29.04
N LEU A 642 4.00 -9.64 -28.00
CA LEU A 642 4.77 -10.35 -26.98
C LEU A 642 5.48 -11.61 -27.52
N GLN A 643 4.97 -12.21 -28.60
CA GLN A 643 5.57 -13.39 -29.24
C GLN A 643 6.81 -13.02 -30.08
N LEU A 644 6.83 -11.80 -30.64
CA LEU A 644 7.96 -11.29 -31.43
C LEU A 644 9.27 -11.33 -30.63
N PRO A 645 10.42 -11.62 -31.28
CA PRO A 645 11.72 -11.66 -30.61
C PRO A 645 12.08 -10.31 -30.00
N GLU A 646 12.77 -10.35 -28.85
CA GLU A 646 13.38 -9.17 -28.25
C GLU A 646 14.64 -8.77 -29.03
N ALA A 647 15.02 -7.50 -28.95
CA ALA A 647 16.24 -7.02 -29.57
C ALA A 647 17.49 -7.64 -28.90
N ASP A 648 18.44 -8.10 -29.71
CA ASP A 648 19.70 -8.63 -29.22
C ASP A 648 20.57 -7.51 -28.62
N ARG A 649 20.84 -7.64 -27.32
CA ARG A 649 21.58 -6.65 -26.52
C ARG A 649 23.03 -6.49 -26.98
N SER A 650 23.62 -7.54 -27.57
CA SER A 650 25.02 -7.53 -28.01
C SER A 650 25.24 -6.78 -29.32
N THR A 651 24.19 -6.59 -30.12
CA THR A 651 24.26 -5.97 -31.45
C THR A 651 23.47 -4.66 -31.55
N THR A 652 22.54 -4.41 -30.62
CA THR A 652 21.72 -3.20 -30.62
C THR A 652 22.51 -1.96 -30.21
N ARG A 653 22.44 -0.89 -31.01
CA ARG A 653 23.10 0.39 -30.72
C ARG A 653 22.31 1.20 -29.69
N ILE A 654 22.64 1.07 -28.41
CA ILE A 654 21.95 1.74 -27.30
C ILE A 654 22.35 3.20 -27.07
N GLY A 655 23.37 3.73 -27.75
CA GLY A 655 23.80 5.13 -27.63
C GLY A 655 22.81 6.18 -28.18
N LEU A 656 21.65 5.76 -28.68
CA LEU A 656 20.56 6.64 -29.10
C LEU A 656 19.25 6.15 -28.49
N ILE A 657 18.35 7.08 -28.16
CA ILE A 657 17.02 6.76 -27.58
C ILE A 657 16.27 5.71 -28.40
N ARG A 658 16.27 5.82 -29.74
CA ARG A 658 15.57 4.87 -30.61
C ARG A 658 16.09 3.43 -30.47
N GLY A 659 17.38 3.25 -30.16
CA GLY A 659 17.99 1.93 -29.98
C GLY A 659 17.80 1.40 -28.56
N ALA A 660 18.03 2.24 -27.54
CA ALA A 660 17.77 1.88 -26.15
C ALA A 660 16.31 1.45 -25.91
N MET A 661 15.36 2.06 -26.62
CA MET A 661 13.93 1.73 -26.52
C MET A 661 13.49 0.46 -27.25
N LEU A 662 14.41 -0.24 -27.93
CA LEU A 662 14.18 -1.58 -28.48
C LEU A 662 14.49 -2.69 -27.47
N HIS A 663 15.28 -2.41 -26.43
CA HIS A 663 15.52 -3.38 -25.36
C HIS A 663 14.25 -3.61 -24.56
N GLU A 664 14.06 -4.86 -24.14
CA GLU A 664 12.95 -5.26 -23.28
C GLU A 664 12.97 -4.47 -21.95
N PRO A 665 11.87 -3.78 -21.58
CA PRO A 665 11.77 -3.15 -20.28
C PRO A 665 11.50 -4.18 -19.20
N LEU A 666 12.41 -4.29 -18.22
CA LEU A 666 12.27 -5.19 -17.06
C LEU A 666 11.69 -4.48 -15.83
N PHE A 667 11.07 -3.31 -16.06
CA PHE A 667 10.24 -2.60 -15.08
C PHE A 667 8.95 -2.16 -15.81
N GLU A 668 7.86 -2.86 -15.57
CA GLU A 668 6.61 -2.73 -16.33
C GLU A 668 5.37 -2.68 -15.43
N PHE A 669 4.36 -1.93 -15.85
CA PHE A 669 3.00 -1.98 -15.28
C PHE A 669 2.89 -1.69 -13.77
N SER A 670 3.82 -0.89 -13.22
CA SER A 670 3.87 -0.55 -11.79
C SER A 670 2.59 0.11 -11.26
N GLY A 671 2.40 0.03 -9.94
CA GLY A 671 1.31 0.71 -9.20
C GLY A 671 1.44 2.23 -9.10
N ALA A 672 2.36 2.86 -9.84
CA ALA A 672 2.61 4.30 -9.80
C ALA A 672 1.45 5.12 -10.37
N CYS A 673 1.47 6.43 -10.08
CA CYS A 673 0.50 7.40 -10.60
C CYS A 673 0.45 7.40 -12.14
N ALA A 674 -0.72 7.67 -12.72
CA ALA A 674 -0.82 8.04 -14.15
C ALA A 674 0.07 9.26 -14.42
N GLY A 675 1.07 9.11 -15.28
CA GLY A 675 2.04 10.18 -15.57
C GLY A 675 3.14 10.36 -14.51
N CYS A 676 3.47 9.32 -13.74
CA CYS A 676 4.56 9.36 -12.76
C CYS A 676 5.88 9.81 -13.38
N GLY A 677 6.57 10.77 -12.75
CA GLY A 677 7.87 11.28 -13.21
C GLY A 677 9.07 10.40 -12.83
N GLU A 678 8.89 9.43 -11.92
CA GLU A 678 9.98 8.60 -11.41
C GLU A 678 10.23 7.35 -12.28
N THR A 679 9.17 6.64 -12.65
CA THR A 679 9.26 5.31 -13.27
C THR A 679 9.91 5.25 -14.66
N PRO A 680 9.86 6.29 -15.53
CA PRO A 680 10.60 6.27 -16.79
C PRO A 680 12.12 6.10 -16.59
N TYR A 681 12.69 6.63 -15.50
CA TYR A 681 14.11 6.45 -15.19
C TYR A 681 14.43 5.01 -14.80
N LEU A 682 13.59 4.38 -13.96
CA LEU A 682 13.76 2.97 -13.56
C LEU A 682 13.57 2.01 -14.73
N LYS A 683 12.60 2.29 -15.60
CA LYS A 683 12.40 1.56 -16.86
C LYS A 683 13.61 1.69 -17.78
N LEU A 684 14.16 2.89 -17.94
CA LEU A 684 15.38 3.07 -18.73
C LEU A 684 16.56 2.30 -18.13
N ALA A 685 16.79 2.41 -16.82
CA ALA A 685 17.84 1.67 -16.13
C ALA A 685 17.69 0.15 -16.30
N SER A 686 16.47 -0.38 -16.23
CA SER A 686 16.21 -1.81 -16.42
C SER A 686 16.41 -2.26 -17.87
N GLN A 687 16.12 -1.41 -18.87
CA GLN A 687 16.45 -1.69 -20.27
C GLN A 687 17.96 -1.72 -20.53
N LEU A 688 18.73 -0.90 -19.82
CA LEU A 688 20.18 -0.80 -19.99
C LEU A 688 20.94 -1.86 -19.19
N PHE A 689 20.53 -2.17 -17.97
CA PHE A 689 21.32 -2.99 -17.03
C PHE A 689 20.54 -4.14 -16.38
N GLY A 690 19.25 -4.27 -16.68
CA GLY A 690 18.32 -5.06 -15.86
C GLY A 690 18.63 -6.55 -15.77
N ASP A 691 19.27 -7.14 -16.77
CA ASP A 691 19.65 -8.56 -16.78
C ASP A 691 20.84 -8.91 -15.86
N ARG A 692 21.38 -7.90 -15.15
CA ARG A 692 22.50 -8.00 -14.20
C ARG A 692 22.42 -6.97 -13.07
N MET A 693 21.24 -6.40 -12.84
CA MET A 693 21.00 -5.32 -11.87
C MET A 693 20.67 -5.90 -10.50
N LEU A 694 21.29 -5.37 -9.45
CA LEU A 694 20.84 -5.51 -8.06
C LEU A 694 20.31 -4.15 -7.60
N VAL A 695 19.16 -4.11 -6.96
CA VAL A 695 18.50 -2.87 -6.53
C VAL A 695 18.32 -2.86 -5.03
N ALA A 696 19.07 -2.00 -4.35
CA ALA A 696 18.78 -1.54 -3.00
C ALA A 696 17.87 -0.32 -3.09
N ASN A 697 16.61 -0.46 -2.68
CA ASN A 697 15.62 0.60 -2.80
C ASN A 697 15.23 1.15 -1.44
N ALA A 698 15.36 2.46 -1.22
CA ALA A 698 14.93 3.12 0.01
C ALA A 698 13.41 3.11 0.12
N THR A 699 12.87 3.11 1.34
CA THR A 699 11.43 3.24 1.52
C THR A 699 10.92 4.60 1.01
N GLY A 700 9.90 4.59 0.16
CA GLY A 700 9.40 5.80 -0.49
C GLY A 700 8.44 5.47 -1.63
N CYS A 701 8.15 6.40 -2.54
CA CYS A 701 7.32 6.10 -3.71
C CYS A 701 7.84 4.89 -4.48
N SER A 702 9.16 4.86 -4.69
CA SER A 702 9.86 3.82 -5.44
C SER A 702 9.73 2.44 -4.85
N SER A 703 9.74 2.29 -3.51
CA SER A 703 9.46 1.00 -2.90
C SER A 703 7.98 0.63 -2.96
N ILE A 704 7.07 1.61 -2.83
CA ILE A 704 5.63 1.35 -2.90
C ILE A 704 5.20 0.89 -4.29
N TYR A 705 5.53 1.61 -5.36
CA TYR A 705 5.14 1.12 -6.70
C TYR A 705 6.06 -0.02 -7.19
N GLY A 706 7.23 -0.21 -6.57
CA GLY A 706 8.26 -1.17 -6.98
C GLY A 706 8.18 -2.54 -6.28
N GLY A 707 7.56 -2.63 -5.10
CA GLY A 707 7.56 -3.85 -4.29
C GLY A 707 6.30 -4.04 -3.44
N ASN A 708 5.17 -3.45 -3.83
CA ASN A 708 3.91 -3.62 -3.12
C ASN A 708 3.07 -4.77 -3.69
N LEU A 709 2.72 -5.73 -2.82
CA LEU A 709 1.84 -6.84 -3.17
C LEU A 709 0.44 -6.33 -3.57
N PRO A 710 -0.26 -7.04 -4.46
CA PRO A 710 0.03 -8.41 -4.93
C PRO A 710 0.97 -8.53 -6.13
N THR A 711 1.30 -7.42 -6.79
CA THR A 711 1.99 -7.44 -8.07
C THR A 711 3.25 -6.59 -8.07
N THR A 712 4.34 -7.14 -8.62
CA THR A 712 5.65 -6.48 -8.71
C THR A 712 5.97 -6.14 -10.16
N PRO A 713 6.48 -4.91 -10.44
CA PRO A 713 6.79 -4.46 -11.80
C PRO A 713 8.15 -4.93 -12.32
N TRP A 714 9.07 -5.34 -11.44
CA TRP A 714 10.36 -5.89 -11.82
C TRP A 714 10.14 -7.23 -12.51
N ALA A 715 10.69 -7.43 -13.71
CA ALA A 715 10.47 -8.63 -14.50
C ALA A 715 11.80 -9.33 -14.84
N ALA A 716 11.70 -10.58 -15.28
CA ALA A 716 12.81 -11.31 -15.89
C ALA A 716 12.62 -11.40 -17.41
N ASN A 717 13.72 -11.36 -18.14
CA ASN A 717 13.73 -11.58 -19.60
C ASN A 717 13.52 -13.05 -19.94
N ARG A 718 13.54 -13.38 -21.25
CA ARG A 718 13.38 -14.75 -21.75
C ARG A 718 14.43 -15.76 -21.26
N ASP A 719 15.61 -15.31 -20.83
CA ASP A 719 16.64 -16.15 -20.23
C ASP A 719 16.45 -16.35 -18.71
N GLY A 720 15.37 -15.83 -18.13
CA GLY A 720 15.12 -15.85 -16.69
C GLY A 720 15.96 -14.84 -15.89
N ARG A 721 16.60 -13.87 -16.56
CA ARG A 721 17.46 -12.86 -15.93
C ARG A 721 16.72 -11.54 -15.76
N GLY A 722 16.83 -10.91 -14.59
CA GLY A 722 16.23 -9.61 -14.33
C GLY A 722 16.73 -8.98 -13.05
N PRO A 723 16.23 -7.77 -12.72
CA PRO A 723 16.65 -7.06 -11.53
C PRO A 723 16.31 -7.85 -10.25
N ALA A 724 17.32 -8.10 -9.42
CA ALA A 724 17.12 -8.56 -8.06
C ALA A 724 16.86 -7.35 -7.16
N TRP A 725 15.68 -7.25 -6.57
CA TRP A 725 15.23 -6.05 -5.86
C TRP A 725 15.00 -6.33 -4.37
N ALA A 726 15.43 -5.40 -3.52
CA ALA A 726 15.13 -5.42 -2.09
C ALA A 726 14.94 -4.01 -1.53
N ASN A 727 14.05 -3.88 -0.55
CA ASN A 727 13.92 -2.69 0.30
C ASN A 727 14.24 -3.11 1.74
N SER A 728 15.32 -2.53 2.30
CA SER A 728 15.64 -2.67 3.73
C SER A 728 14.80 -1.68 4.54
N LEU A 729 15.29 -0.47 4.80
CA LEU A 729 14.57 0.58 5.52
C LEU A 729 14.56 1.90 4.73
N PHE A 730 14.11 2.97 5.38
CA PHE A 730 14.11 4.30 4.79
C PHE A 730 15.49 4.97 4.91
N GLU A 731 16.17 4.75 6.03
CA GLU A 731 17.37 5.44 6.47
C GLU A 731 18.67 4.78 5.99
N ASP A 732 18.69 3.47 5.76
CA ASP A 732 19.91 2.65 5.61
C ASP A 732 20.23 2.24 4.16
N ASN A 733 19.49 2.78 3.18
CA ASN A 733 19.50 2.22 1.83
C ASN A 733 20.88 2.32 1.15
N ALA A 734 21.68 3.34 1.49
CA ALA A 734 23.01 3.50 0.92
C ALA A 734 23.93 2.38 1.44
N GLU A 735 23.93 2.18 2.74
CA GLU A 735 24.69 1.17 3.46
C GLU A 735 24.27 -0.24 3.04
N PHE A 736 22.96 -0.44 2.83
CA PHE A 736 22.41 -1.69 2.33
C PHE A 736 22.94 -2.03 0.94
N GLY A 737 22.93 -1.06 0.01
CA GLY A 737 23.51 -1.23 -1.32
C GLY A 737 25.03 -1.43 -1.30
N LEU A 738 25.75 -0.74 -0.41
CA LEU A 738 27.18 -0.97 -0.18
C LEU A 738 27.44 -2.39 0.32
N GLY A 739 26.60 -2.92 1.21
CA GLY A 739 26.65 -4.32 1.65
C GLY A 739 26.50 -5.31 0.50
N MET A 740 25.57 -5.06 -0.45
CA MET A 740 25.45 -5.88 -1.66
C MET A 740 26.72 -5.84 -2.51
N ARG A 741 27.33 -4.66 -2.68
CA ARG A 741 28.59 -4.50 -3.44
C ARG A 741 29.73 -5.26 -2.79
N ILE A 742 29.92 -5.11 -1.48
CA ILE A 742 30.98 -5.81 -0.73
C ILE A 742 30.80 -7.32 -0.83
N ALA A 743 29.57 -7.82 -0.70
CA ALA A 743 29.29 -9.25 -0.86
C ALA A 743 29.67 -9.76 -2.27
N LEU A 744 29.31 -9.01 -3.32
CA LEU A 744 29.67 -9.37 -4.70
C LEU A 744 31.18 -9.33 -4.96
N ASP A 745 31.90 -8.36 -4.41
CA ASP A 745 33.37 -8.31 -4.49
C ASP A 745 33.98 -9.56 -3.85
N GLN A 746 33.54 -9.89 -2.63
CA GLN A 746 34.06 -11.06 -1.92
C GLN A 746 33.77 -12.38 -2.64
N GLN A 747 32.57 -12.53 -3.20
CA GLN A 747 32.20 -13.71 -4.00
C GLN A 747 33.07 -13.83 -5.25
N ARG A 748 33.32 -12.71 -5.94
CA ARG A 748 34.17 -12.68 -7.12
C ARG A 748 35.62 -13.02 -6.77
N GLU A 749 36.19 -12.40 -5.74
CA GLU A 749 37.55 -12.72 -5.27
C GLU A 749 37.71 -14.21 -4.95
N HIS A 750 36.71 -14.80 -4.28
CA HIS A 750 36.72 -16.23 -3.97
C HIS A 750 36.63 -17.11 -5.23
N ALA A 751 35.77 -16.75 -6.19
CA ALA A 751 35.69 -17.43 -7.48
C ALA A 751 37.01 -17.35 -8.26
N GLU A 752 37.65 -16.18 -8.29
CA GLU A 752 38.93 -15.99 -8.98
C GLU A 752 40.07 -16.77 -8.31
N ALA A 753 40.11 -16.85 -6.97
CA ALA A 753 41.07 -17.68 -6.25
C ALA A 753 40.91 -19.17 -6.59
N LEU A 754 39.68 -19.68 -6.51
CA LEU A 754 39.38 -21.08 -6.84
C LEU A 754 39.65 -21.42 -8.31
N LEU A 755 39.40 -20.48 -9.24
CA LEU A 755 39.77 -20.66 -10.65
C LEU A 755 41.28 -20.88 -10.83
N ARG A 756 42.11 -20.13 -10.11
CA ARG A 756 43.58 -20.28 -10.15
C ARG A 756 44.00 -21.62 -9.53
N GLU A 757 43.39 -22.03 -8.43
CA GLU A 757 43.67 -23.31 -7.77
C GLU A 757 43.26 -24.55 -8.58
N LEU A 758 42.29 -24.40 -9.48
CA LEU A 758 41.75 -25.47 -10.33
C LEU A 758 42.21 -25.34 -11.78
N ALA A 759 43.21 -24.51 -12.08
CA ALA A 759 43.63 -24.21 -13.45
C ALA A 759 44.17 -25.42 -14.21
N ASP A 760 44.84 -26.34 -13.51
CA ASP A 760 45.36 -27.60 -14.03
C ASP A 760 44.25 -28.55 -14.51
N VAL A 761 43.12 -28.57 -13.79
CA VAL A 761 41.98 -29.45 -14.11
C VAL A 761 40.93 -28.80 -15.02
N LEU A 762 40.75 -27.48 -14.93
CA LEU A 762 39.77 -26.75 -15.77
C LEU A 762 40.35 -26.36 -17.14
N GLY A 763 41.68 -26.34 -17.25
CA GLY A 763 42.42 -25.88 -18.43
C GLY A 763 42.78 -24.40 -18.31
N THR A 764 44.07 -24.10 -18.44
CA THR A 764 44.64 -22.76 -18.28
C THR A 764 44.03 -21.74 -19.23
N THR A 765 43.76 -22.10 -20.48
CA THR A 765 43.13 -21.21 -21.47
C THR A 765 41.77 -20.68 -21.03
N LEU A 766 40.91 -21.54 -20.45
CA LEU A 766 39.59 -21.11 -19.99
C LEU A 766 39.71 -20.19 -18.78
N VAL A 767 40.59 -20.54 -17.83
CA VAL A 767 40.82 -19.75 -16.62
C VAL A 767 41.34 -18.36 -16.97
N GLU A 768 42.35 -18.26 -17.83
CA GLU A 768 42.88 -16.97 -18.28
C GLU A 768 41.82 -16.14 -19.01
N ALA A 769 41.01 -16.78 -19.87
CA ALA A 769 39.92 -16.10 -20.57
C ALA A 769 38.80 -15.61 -19.63
N LEU A 770 38.51 -16.32 -18.54
CA LEU A 770 37.55 -15.92 -17.52
C LEU A 770 38.06 -14.74 -16.68
N LEU A 771 39.32 -14.78 -16.28
CA LEU A 771 39.96 -13.75 -15.44
C LEU A 771 40.27 -12.47 -16.22
N GLY A 772 40.67 -12.58 -17.49
CA GLY A 772 41.04 -11.47 -18.37
C GLY A 772 39.89 -10.90 -19.22
N ALA A 773 38.64 -11.29 -18.91
CA ALA A 773 37.47 -10.91 -19.70
C ALA A 773 37.17 -9.40 -19.65
N ASP A 774 37.20 -8.73 -20.80
CA ASP A 774 36.59 -7.40 -20.93
C ASP A 774 35.06 -7.52 -20.89
N GLN A 775 34.47 -6.74 -19.99
CA GLN A 775 33.02 -6.68 -19.73
C GLN A 775 32.55 -5.22 -19.70
N SER A 776 33.23 -4.33 -20.44
CA SER A 776 32.91 -2.90 -20.54
C SER A 776 31.64 -2.63 -21.34
N ASP A 777 31.22 -3.55 -22.21
CA ASP A 777 30.00 -3.47 -23.01
C ASP A 777 29.14 -4.74 -22.95
N GLU A 778 27.97 -4.71 -23.62
CA GLU A 778 27.02 -5.83 -23.62
C GLU A 778 27.55 -7.07 -24.36
N ALA A 779 28.41 -6.90 -25.37
CA ALA A 779 29.00 -8.02 -26.12
C ALA A 779 30.03 -8.77 -25.25
N GLY A 780 30.89 -8.06 -24.52
CA GLY A 780 31.85 -8.63 -23.59
C GLY A 780 31.17 -9.37 -22.43
N ILE A 781 30.07 -8.82 -21.91
CA ILE A 781 29.25 -9.47 -20.87
C ILE A 781 28.60 -10.75 -21.41
N ALA A 782 28.04 -10.72 -22.62
CA ALA A 782 27.47 -11.90 -23.26
C ALA A 782 28.54 -12.99 -23.47
N ALA A 783 29.72 -12.62 -23.94
CA ALA A 783 30.85 -13.55 -24.08
C ALA A 783 31.31 -14.12 -22.73
N GLN A 784 31.34 -13.31 -21.65
CA GLN A 784 31.68 -13.81 -20.32
C GLN A 784 30.65 -14.82 -19.81
N ARG A 785 29.36 -14.60 -20.05
CA ARG A 785 28.32 -15.56 -19.68
C ARG A 785 28.49 -16.90 -20.38
N LEU A 786 28.91 -16.91 -21.66
CA LEU A 786 29.23 -18.13 -22.38
C LEU A 786 30.44 -18.85 -21.74
N ARG A 787 31.48 -18.13 -21.33
CA ARG A 787 32.62 -18.71 -20.61
C ARG A 787 32.21 -19.28 -19.25
N VAL A 788 31.33 -18.60 -18.51
CA VAL A 788 30.79 -19.10 -17.23
C VAL A 788 29.92 -20.35 -17.45
N ALA A 789 29.17 -20.43 -18.56
CA ALA A 789 28.42 -21.63 -18.91
C ALA A 789 29.36 -22.82 -19.21
N ASP A 790 30.44 -22.62 -19.99
CA ASP A 790 31.47 -23.64 -20.21
C ASP A 790 32.12 -24.08 -18.89
N LEU A 791 32.45 -23.12 -18.01
CA LEU A 791 32.96 -23.40 -16.67
C LEU A 791 32.01 -24.32 -15.89
N ARG A 792 30.70 -24.03 -15.86
CA ARG A 792 29.71 -24.86 -15.14
C ARG A 792 29.67 -26.28 -15.71
N THR A 793 29.71 -26.45 -17.03
CA THR A 793 29.76 -27.77 -17.67
C THR A 793 30.99 -28.56 -17.25
N ARG A 794 32.17 -27.93 -17.17
CA ARG A 794 33.41 -28.59 -16.70
C ARG A 794 33.39 -28.88 -15.21
N LEU A 795 32.88 -27.97 -14.40
CA LEU A 795 32.76 -28.19 -12.96
C LEU A 795 31.87 -29.39 -12.68
N ALA A 796 30.75 -29.55 -13.40
CA ALA A 796 29.80 -30.65 -13.24
C ALA A 796 30.44 -32.05 -13.35
N THR A 797 31.56 -32.20 -14.08
CA THR A 797 32.28 -33.47 -14.21
C THR A 797 33.33 -33.71 -13.12
N LEU A 798 33.58 -32.73 -12.25
CA LEU A 798 34.59 -32.80 -11.19
C LEU A 798 33.97 -33.16 -9.84
N HIS A 799 34.54 -34.18 -9.20
CA HIS A 799 34.24 -34.59 -7.82
C HIS A 799 35.21 -33.95 -6.82
N ASP A 800 35.41 -32.63 -6.91
CA ASP A 800 36.28 -31.86 -6.01
C ASP A 800 35.42 -30.89 -5.16
N PRO A 801 35.55 -30.85 -3.83
CA PRO A 801 34.87 -29.87 -2.98
C PRO A 801 35.13 -28.41 -3.37
N ARG A 802 36.34 -28.09 -3.88
CA ARG A 802 36.68 -26.77 -4.43
C ARG A 802 35.87 -26.45 -5.67
N ALA A 803 35.63 -27.44 -6.54
CA ALA A 803 34.79 -27.26 -7.72
C ALA A 803 33.32 -26.99 -7.33
N ARG A 804 32.80 -27.65 -6.29
CA ARG A 804 31.46 -27.35 -5.74
C ARG A 804 31.37 -25.93 -5.17
N ARG A 805 32.41 -25.48 -4.46
CA ARG A 805 32.47 -24.09 -3.97
C ARG A 805 32.54 -23.09 -5.12
N LEU A 806 33.35 -23.34 -6.15
CA LEU A 806 33.45 -22.46 -7.32
C LEU A 806 32.12 -22.36 -8.07
N GLU A 807 31.38 -23.47 -8.20
CA GLU A 807 30.06 -23.48 -8.82
C GLU A 807 29.05 -22.55 -8.14
N HIS A 808 29.13 -22.41 -6.81
CA HIS A 808 28.28 -21.50 -6.03
C HIS A 808 28.56 -20.02 -6.35
N PHE A 809 29.82 -19.68 -6.64
CA PHE A 809 30.25 -18.30 -6.89
C PHE A 809 30.44 -17.96 -8.37
N ALA A 810 30.29 -18.92 -9.28
CA ALA A 810 30.58 -18.76 -10.70
C ALA A 810 29.83 -17.58 -11.35
N ASP A 811 28.62 -17.27 -10.88
CA ASP A 811 27.84 -16.15 -11.41
C ASP A 811 28.46 -14.78 -11.07
N ALA A 812 29.30 -14.68 -10.04
CA ALA A 812 30.01 -13.45 -9.67
C ALA A 812 31.12 -13.08 -10.67
N LEU A 813 31.54 -14.01 -11.54
CA LEU A 813 32.52 -13.76 -12.61
C LEU A 813 31.94 -12.88 -13.74
N ALA A 814 30.62 -12.89 -13.91
CA ALA A 814 29.92 -11.98 -14.81
C ALA A 814 29.56 -10.69 -14.07
N LYS A 815 29.93 -9.54 -14.63
CA LYS A 815 29.75 -8.21 -14.01
C LYS A 815 28.29 -7.99 -13.61
N LYS A 816 28.10 -7.58 -12.35
CA LYS A 816 26.81 -7.14 -11.79
C LYS A 816 26.82 -5.63 -11.64
N SER A 817 25.65 -5.01 -11.68
CA SER A 817 25.47 -3.57 -11.53
C SER A 817 24.61 -3.30 -10.29
N VAL A 818 25.22 -2.77 -9.24
CA VAL A 818 24.52 -2.44 -7.99
C VAL A 818 23.94 -1.03 -8.11
N TRP A 819 22.64 -0.91 -7.85
CA TRP A 819 21.87 0.32 -7.91
C TRP A 819 21.23 0.63 -6.56
N ILE A 820 21.46 1.84 -6.08
CA ILE A 820 20.90 2.37 -4.85
C ILE A 820 19.87 3.43 -5.25
N VAL A 821 18.59 3.07 -5.15
CA VAL A 821 17.46 3.87 -5.64
C VAL A 821 16.70 4.46 -4.47
N GLY A 822 16.38 5.75 -4.49
CA GLY A 822 15.50 6.34 -3.49
C GLY A 822 15.05 7.76 -3.84
N GLY A 823 14.05 8.25 -3.13
CA GLY A 823 13.54 9.62 -3.31
C GLY A 823 14.40 10.68 -2.63
N ASP A 824 14.06 11.95 -2.83
CA ASP A 824 14.79 13.07 -2.20
C ASP A 824 14.75 13.05 -0.66
N GLY A 825 13.64 12.61 -0.06
CA GLY A 825 13.56 12.50 1.40
C GLY A 825 14.52 11.48 2.03
N TRP A 826 14.94 10.48 1.27
CA TRP A 826 16.02 9.60 1.72
C TRP A 826 17.37 10.30 1.55
N ALA A 827 17.70 10.70 0.32
CA ALA A 827 19.04 11.14 -0.04
C ALA A 827 19.45 12.47 0.60
N TYR A 828 18.51 13.41 0.76
CA TYR A 828 18.81 14.73 1.31
C TYR A 828 18.65 14.77 2.82
N ASP A 829 17.76 13.95 3.39
CA ASP A 829 17.35 14.00 4.79
C ASP A 829 17.82 12.80 5.61
N ILE A 830 16.99 11.77 5.73
CA ILE A 830 17.18 10.73 6.76
C ILE A 830 18.37 9.81 6.47
N GLY A 831 18.62 9.49 5.20
CA GLY A 831 19.72 8.62 4.78
C GLY A 831 20.94 9.36 4.28
N TYR A 832 21.00 10.69 4.42
CA TYR A 832 22.11 11.48 3.88
C TYR A 832 23.45 11.09 4.53
N GLY A 833 23.49 10.83 5.85
CA GLY A 833 24.74 10.43 6.51
C GLY A 833 25.32 9.13 5.96
N GLY A 834 24.46 8.13 5.72
CA GLY A 834 24.83 6.89 5.05
C GLY A 834 25.25 7.10 3.60
N LEU A 835 24.49 7.88 2.86
CA LEU A 835 24.79 8.24 1.47
C LEU A 835 26.18 8.91 1.34
N ASP A 836 26.46 9.89 2.17
CA ASP A 836 27.75 10.60 2.24
C ASP A 836 28.92 9.63 2.45
N HIS A 837 28.79 8.73 3.43
CA HIS A 837 29.80 7.69 3.70
C HIS A 837 30.01 6.74 2.52
N VAL A 838 28.93 6.34 1.86
CA VAL A 838 28.96 5.41 0.74
C VAL A 838 29.57 6.06 -0.51
N LEU A 839 29.27 7.33 -0.78
CA LEU A 839 29.91 8.13 -1.83
C LEU A 839 31.42 8.23 -1.61
N ALA A 840 31.88 8.31 -0.36
CA ALA A 840 33.31 8.39 -0.02
C ALA A 840 34.08 7.05 -0.14
N SER A 841 33.40 5.92 -0.39
CA SER A 841 34.00 4.57 -0.29
C SER A 841 34.77 4.09 -1.54
N ASP A 842 34.78 4.86 -2.63
CA ASP A 842 35.40 4.52 -3.93
C ASP A 842 35.00 3.13 -4.49
N ARG A 843 33.78 2.67 -4.20
CA ARG A 843 33.23 1.40 -4.71
C ARG A 843 32.41 1.61 -5.99
N ASP A 844 32.38 0.60 -6.86
CA ASP A 844 31.55 0.58 -8.08
C ASP A 844 30.06 0.35 -7.74
N ILE A 845 29.35 1.45 -7.47
CA ILE A 845 27.92 1.51 -7.16
C ILE A 845 27.27 2.67 -7.92
N ASN A 846 26.00 2.49 -8.26
CA ASN A 846 25.21 3.49 -8.99
C ASN A 846 24.13 4.03 -8.05
N ILE A 847 24.06 5.34 -7.86
CA ILE A 847 23.05 5.96 -6.98
C ILE A 847 22.08 6.77 -7.82
N LEU A 848 20.79 6.41 -7.75
CA LEU A 848 19.71 7.10 -8.46
C LEU A 848 18.76 7.76 -7.47
N VAL A 849 18.89 9.09 -7.35
CA VAL A 849 17.99 9.91 -6.55
C VAL A 849 16.83 10.42 -7.41
N LEU A 850 15.63 9.93 -7.11
CA LEU A 850 14.38 10.33 -7.75
C LEU A 850 13.84 11.59 -7.04
N ASP A 851 14.38 12.75 -7.41
CA ASP A 851 14.11 14.01 -6.72
C ASP A 851 12.74 14.60 -7.10
N THR A 852 11.77 14.44 -6.20
CA THR A 852 10.42 15.01 -6.34
C THR A 852 10.26 16.32 -5.58
N GLU A 853 11.33 16.77 -4.92
CA GLU A 853 11.42 17.95 -4.06
C GLU A 853 10.45 17.97 -2.87
N VAL A 854 9.83 16.84 -2.54
CA VAL A 854 8.93 16.64 -1.39
C VAL A 854 8.90 15.16 -1.00
N TYR A 855 8.41 14.84 0.20
CA TYR A 855 8.12 13.45 0.55
C TYR A 855 6.82 13.02 -0.11
N SER A 856 6.92 12.63 -1.38
CA SER A 856 5.77 12.32 -2.24
C SER A 856 4.91 11.16 -1.73
N ASN A 857 5.48 10.18 -1.02
CA ASN A 857 4.74 9.02 -0.52
C ASN A 857 3.82 9.35 0.66
N THR A 858 4.32 10.11 1.64
CA THR A 858 3.62 10.40 2.89
C THR A 858 2.70 11.63 2.80
N GLY A 859 2.49 12.12 1.58
CA GLY A 859 1.51 13.16 1.26
C GLY A 859 2.11 14.57 1.14
N GLY A 860 3.36 14.69 0.68
CA GLY A 860 3.96 15.96 0.27
C GLY A 860 4.50 16.79 1.43
N GLN A 861 5.29 16.19 2.31
CA GLN A 861 6.05 16.89 3.35
C GLN A 861 7.26 17.60 2.76
N THR A 862 7.64 18.70 3.39
CA THR A 862 8.87 19.43 3.06
C THR A 862 10.10 18.55 3.29
N SER A 863 11.01 18.52 2.32
CA SER A 863 12.35 17.93 2.41
C SER A 863 13.44 19.01 2.36
N LYS A 864 14.70 18.65 2.62
CA LYS A 864 15.82 19.56 2.31
C LYS A 864 16.00 19.79 0.80
N ALA A 865 15.40 18.95 -0.05
CA ALA A 865 15.36 19.13 -1.50
C ALA A 865 14.27 20.11 -1.97
N THR A 866 13.28 20.44 -1.12
CA THR A 866 12.22 21.41 -1.44
C THR A 866 12.82 22.79 -1.75
N PRO A 867 12.44 23.47 -2.84
CA PRO A 867 12.96 24.78 -3.19
C PRO A 867 12.37 25.90 -2.32
N ARG A 868 13.04 27.04 -2.29
CA ARG A 868 12.58 28.24 -1.58
C ARG A 868 11.24 28.70 -2.15
N GLY A 869 10.29 29.02 -1.27
CA GLY A 869 8.95 29.50 -1.63
C GLY A 869 7.93 28.39 -1.95
N ALA A 870 8.36 27.14 -2.15
CA ALA A 870 7.43 26.03 -2.36
C ALA A 870 6.60 25.75 -1.09
N VAL A 871 5.32 25.47 -1.30
CA VAL A 871 4.35 25.15 -0.25
C VAL A 871 4.20 23.64 -0.15
N ALA A 872 4.52 23.09 1.01
CA ALA A 872 4.35 21.68 1.34
C ALA A 872 3.91 21.53 2.81
N LYS A 873 3.58 20.31 3.26
CA LYS A 873 3.34 20.09 4.71
C LYS A 873 4.61 20.45 5.47
N PHE A 874 4.45 21.10 6.63
CA PHE A 874 5.51 21.74 7.43
C PHE A 874 6.14 23.01 6.82
N SER A 875 5.67 23.47 5.65
CA SER A 875 6.03 24.77 5.06
C SER A 875 4.81 25.44 4.40
N ALA A 876 3.69 25.49 5.14
CA ALA A 876 2.42 26.04 4.61
C ALA A 876 2.53 27.51 4.12
N GLY A 877 3.43 28.30 4.73
CA GLY A 877 3.76 29.66 4.29
C GLY A 877 4.89 29.76 3.26
N GLY A 878 5.28 28.64 2.65
CA GLY A 878 6.45 28.53 1.77
C GLY A 878 7.75 28.22 2.53
N LYS A 879 8.62 27.37 1.97
CA LYS A 879 9.93 27.07 2.57
C LYS A 879 10.84 28.30 2.51
N ARG A 880 11.39 28.69 3.67
CA ARG A 880 12.20 29.91 3.81
C ARG A 880 13.63 29.79 3.24
N VAL A 881 14.20 28.60 3.26
CA VAL A 881 15.60 28.34 2.86
C VAL A 881 15.69 27.66 1.49
N GLY A 882 16.81 27.85 0.80
CA GLY A 882 17.10 27.22 -0.50
C GLY A 882 17.13 25.69 -0.45
N LYS A 883 17.07 25.07 -1.63
CA LYS A 883 17.31 23.63 -1.82
C LYS A 883 18.76 23.31 -1.41
N LYS A 884 18.97 22.24 -0.63
CA LYS A 884 20.32 21.71 -0.36
C LYS A 884 20.92 21.25 -1.68
N ASP A 885 22.16 21.63 -1.99
CA ASP A 885 22.82 21.20 -3.23
C ASP A 885 23.59 19.90 -3.02
N LEU A 886 22.91 18.76 -3.13
CA LEU A 886 23.52 17.44 -2.95
C LEU A 886 24.59 17.14 -4.01
N ALA A 887 24.38 17.62 -5.24
CA ALA A 887 25.33 17.41 -6.33
C ALA A 887 26.65 18.13 -6.04
N LEU A 888 26.59 19.38 -5.56
CA LEU A 888 27.78 20.12 -5.17
C LEU A 888 28.55 19.44 -4.03
N LEU A 889 27.85 18.93 -3.02
CA LEU A 889 28.46 18.20 -1.91
C LEU A 889 29.16 16.92 -2.38
N ALA A 890 28.52 16.16 -3.27
CA ALA A 890 29.11 14.93 -3.81
C ALA A 890 30.35 15.20 -4.70
N MET A 891 30.36 16.31 -5.45
CA MET A 891 31.51 16.68 -6.29
C MET A 891 32.77 17.03 -5.47
N ASP A 892 32.62 17.44 -4.21
CA ASP A 892 33.75 17.83 -3.34
C ASP A 892 34.71 16.66 -3.06
N TYR A 893 34.23 15.41 -3.18
CA TYR A 893 35.07 14.21 -3.05
C TYR A 893 36.05 14.01 -4.22
N GLY A 894 35.81 14.62 -5.39
CA GLY A 894 36.68 14.57 -6.57
C GLY A 894 36.70 13.25 -7.36
N HIS A 895 36.45 12.10 -6.72
CA HIS A 895 36.40 10.77 -7.36
C HIS A 895 34.97 10.28 -7.67
N VAL A 896 33.96 10.99 -7.18
CA VAL A 896 32.54 10.65 -7.38
C VAL A 896 32.06 11.24 -8.70
N TYR A 897 31.53 10.38 -9.58
CA TYR A 897 30.79 10.85 -10.76
C TYR A 897 29.42 11.42 -10.35
N VAL A 898 29.13 12.66 -10.75
CA VAL A 898 27.87 13.33 -10.42
C VAL A 898 27.21 13.85 -11.69
N ALA A 899 25.93 13.51 -11.88
CA ALA A 899 25.10 14.04 -12.96
C ALA A 899 23.73 14.46 -12.43
N ARG A 900 23.20 15.57 -12.97
CA ARG A 900 21.79 15.95 -12.86
C ARG A 900 21.15 15.76 -14.21
N VAL A 901 20.07 15.00 -14.25
CA VAL A 901 19.39 14.60 -15.49
C VAL A 901 17.92 14.97 -15.44
N ALA A 902 17.37 15.28 -16.61
CA ALA A 902 15.94 15.49 -16.79
C ALA A 902 15.55 15.06 -18.21
N PHE A 903 15.01 13.85 -18.39
CA PHE A 903 14.72 13.32 -19.73
C PHE A 903 13.74 14.22 -20.51
N GLY A 904 12.84 14.92 -19.80
CA GLY A 904 11.89 15.86 -20.38
C GLY A 904 12.55 17.12 -20.95
N ALA A 905 13.72 17.50 -20.42
CA ALA A 905 14.53 18.59 -20.94
C ALA A 905 15.46 18.11 -22.07
N LYS A 906 16.21 17.02 -21.83
CA LYS A 906 17.14 16.44 -22.81
C LYS A 906 17.32 14.93 -22.61
N ASP A 907 16.45 14.16 -23.27
CA ASP A 907 16.48 12.70 -23.29
C ASP A 907 17.86 12.09 -23.56
N GLN A 908 18.57 12.57 -24.60
CA GLN A 908 19.88 12.04 -24.96
C GLN A 908 20.95 12.26 -23.89
N GLN A 909 20.88 13.34 -23.10
CA GLN A 909 21.80 13.59 -21.99
C GLN A 909 21.49 12.70 -20.78
N THR A 910 20.26 12.22 -20.64
CA THR A 910 19.91 11.25 -19.59
C THR A 910 20.40 9.84 -19.94
N LEU A 911 20.46 9.51 -21.23
CA LEU A 911 20.93 8.21 -21.73
C LEU A 911 22.46 8.10 -21.73
N ASN A 912 23.15 9.16 -22.13
CA ASN A 912 24.60 9.25 -22.14
C ASN A 912 25.15 9.48 -20.73
#